data_AF-A0A6P0M7C4-F1
#
_entry.id   AF-A0A6P0M7C4-F1
#
_cell.length_a   1.000
_cell.length_b   1.000
_cell.length_c   1.000
_cell.angle_alpha   90.00
_cell.angle_beta   90.00
_cell.angle_gamma   90.00
#
_symmetry.space_group_name_H-M   'P 1'
#
loop_
_entity.id
_entity.type
_entity.pdbx_description
1 polymer ?
#
loop_
_entity_poly.entity_id
_entity_poly.type
_entity_poly.pdbx_seq_one_letter_code
_entity_poly.pdbx_strand_id
1 'polypeptide(L)'
;SPLMEPMLEEFEQVARQISFSPPQIKLISNVTGKVATEEIATPGYWCRHILQPVQFAASMNSLEQQGVEVLVEIGPKPILLGMGRDCLPQHQGLWLPSLRPQHDDWQQLLSSLGQLYVQGVSVDWFGFDCDYGRCREQLPTYPFQRQRYWVEAPDWYRQGVLPHPNGNGNGNGNGNGNGNGNGNGKTSYHEALPKTPKKSLENWLYQVEWRIKERQSSGLLKPKKWLVFTDSQGVGQQLVALLQSQDQGCTVVFPGKEYEQIAEQTFKIDPANPQHYEQLWEKISNIDGVLHLWSLDSSLDLELASRISCGSTLYLIQTLLKQDGLPPRLWFATRGAQAVGANPAVPGVAQSPLWGMGKVIGLEHPEFNSVLVDLDPNPAVDEIQTLWEEIRSEDKEDQVAFRNQARYVARLVSRSPVVETNKPLVFHKHRTYLITGGLGDLGLLVAQWMVEQGAKNLVLVGRSSPKPAIEHKLRKLENLGARVVVAQADVSNAGQVTELLTKIEQSSLPLGGIVHAAGVVEFSGLSQQDWQRFAQVLVAKVQGTWNLHALTQNQPLDFFVCFSSISSLLGSHGLGSYGAANAFLDAIAAHRQALGLPALTVNWGPWGEIGMGAKLSTDHQGRIAAWGLANVAPKQGLFALEQLLQQDLAQ
;
A
#
# COMPACT_ATOMS: atom_id res chain seq x y z
N SER A 1 7.12 3.53 -64.22
CA SER A 1 5.66 3.40 -64.39
C SER A 1 5.27 4.24 -65.59
N PRO A 2 4.80 3.66 -66.70
CA PRO A 2 4.38 4.42 -67.87
C PRO A 2 3.30 5.46 -67.56
N LEU A 3 2.54 5.24 -66.47
CA LEU A 3 1.51 6.17 -65.98
C LEU A 3 2.09 7.45 -65.36
N MET A 4 3.36 7.45 -64.95
CA MET A 4 4.03 8.61 -64.35
C MET A 4 4.87 9.41 -65.36
N GLU A 5 5.16 8.85 -66.53
CA GLU A 5 5.97 9.51 -67.56
C GLU A 5 5.43 10.88 -68.00
N PRO A 6 4.11 11.07 -68.21
CA PRO A 6 3.57 12.35 -68.68
C PRO A 6 3.79 13.52 -67.71
N MET A 7 3.94 13.26 -66.40
CA MET A 7 4.10 14.30 -65.39
C MET A 7 5.56 14.62 -65.04
N LEU A 8 6.54 13.90 -65.61
CA LEU A 8 7.94 14.02 -65.19
C LEU A 8 8.53 15.41 -65.46
N GLU A 9 8.18 16.04 -66.58
CA GLU A 9 8.72 17.36 -66.93
C GLU A 9 8.23 18.44 -65.95
N GLU A 10 6.93 18.47 -65.67
CA GLU A 10 6.35 19.40 -64.68
C GLU A 10 6.86 19.11 -63.26
N PHE A 11 6.97 17.82 -62.90
CA PHE A 11 7.50 17.41 -61.60
C PHE A 11 8.97 17.83 -61.43
N GLU A 12 9.80 17.69 -62.47
CA GLU A 12 11.20 18.12 -62.42
C GLU A 12 11.33 19.65 -62.28
N GLN A 13 10.48 20.41 -62.98
CA GLN A 13 10.44 21.87 -62.84
C GLN A 13 10.13 22.31 -61.40
N VAL A 14 9.19 21.63 -60.73
CA VAL A 14 8.89 21.88 -59.31
C VAL A 14 10.05 21.43 -58.42
N ALA A 15 10.60 20.24 -58.65
CA ALA A 15 11.71 19.72 -57.85
C ALA A 15 12.94 20.64 -57.92
N ARG A 16 13.23 21.28 -59.07
CA ARG A 16 14.33 22.25 -59.23
C ARG A 16 14.17 23.52 -58.38
N GLN A 17 12.98 23.82 -57.88
CA GLN A 17 12.73 24.97 -57.00
C GLN A 17 13.07 24.65 -55.53
N ILE A 18 13.27 23.38 -55.19
CA ILE A 18 13.59 22.94 -53.83
C ILE A 18 15.11 22.97 -53.62
N SER A 19 15.55 23.53 -52.50
CA SER A 19 16.94 23.44 -52.07
C SER A 19 17.19 22.09 -51.40
N PHE A 20 18.02 21.26 -52.02
CA PHE A 20 18.40 19.97 -51.46
C PHE A 20 19.70 20.06 -50.67
N SER A 21 19.83 19.21 -49.66
CA SER A 21 21.06 19.03 -48.88
C SER A 21 21.35 17.54 -48.74
N PRO A 22 22.64 17.15 -48.66
CA PRO A 22 23.00 15.77 -48.34
C PRO A 22 22.35 15.32 -47.02
N PRO A 23 21.93 14.04 -46.94
CA PRO A 23 21.24 13.54 -45.75
C PRO A 23 22.20 13.49 -44.55
N GLN A 24 21.79 14.11 -43.44
CA GLN A 24 22.56 14.06 -42.18
C GLN A 24 22.37 12.73 -41.43
N ILE A 25 21.23 12.06 -41.68
CA ILE A 25 20.93 10.71 -41.19
C ILE A 25 21.12 9.75 -42.37
N LYS A 26 21.84 8.64 -42.14
CA LYS A 26 22.00 7.60 -43.17
C LYS A 26 20.63 7.18 -43.69
N LEU A 27 20.42 7.37 -44.99
CA LEU A 27 19.18 7.00 -45.66
C LEU A 27 19.46 5.81 -46.59
N ILE A 28 18.55 4.85 -46.66
CA ILE A 28 18.58 3.81 -47.69
C ILE A 28 17.69 4.27 -48.84
N SER A 29 18.25 4.39 -50.04
CA SER A 29 17.49 4.74 -51.23
C SER A 29 16.55 3.60 -51.60
N ASN A 30 15.25 3.86 -51.64
CA ASN A 30 14.28 2.87 -52.11
C ASN A 30 14.31 2.65 -53.63
N VAL A 31 15.15 3.37 -54.36
CA VAL A 31 15.38 3.16 -55.79
C VAL A 31 16.47 2.13 -56.02
N THR A 32 17.56 2.22 -55.24
CA THR A 32 18.74 1.35 -55.39
C THR A 32 18.80 0.22 -54.36
N GLY A 33 18.04 0.33 -53.27
CA GLY A 33 18.10 -0.54 -52.10
C GLY A 33 19.38 -0.40 -51.28
N LYS A 34 20.21 0.62 -51.53
CA LYS A 34 21.53 0.83 -50.89
C LYS A 34 21.57 2.15 -50.11
N VAL A 35 22.61 2.34 -49.29
CA VAL A 35 22.88 3.62 -48.61
C VAL A 35 22.95 4.74 -49.65
N ALA A 36 22.08 5.73 -49.51
CA ALA A 36 21.98 6.87 -50.39
C ALA A 36 23.26 7.70 -50.33
N THR A 37 23.70 8.15 -51.50
CA THR A 37 24.83 9.06 -51.65
C THR A 37 24.31 10.48 -51.93
N GLU A 38 25.20 11.42 -52.27
CA GLU A 38 24.83 12.79 -52.65
C GLU A 38 23.83 12.86 -53.81
N GLU A 39 23.64 11.77 -54.57
CA GLU A 39 22.68 11.69 -55.66
C GLU A 39 21.24 12.04 -55.24
N ILE A 40 20.84 11.77 -53.99
CA ILE A 40 19.50 12.09 -53.50
C ILE A 40 19.25 13.59 -53.40
N ALA A 41 20.31 14.39 -53.27
CA ALA A 41 20.22 15.83 -53.20
C ALA A 41 20.10 16.49 -54.59
N THR A 42 19.47 15.78 -55.55
CA THR A 42 19.27 16.27 -56.91
C THR A 42 17.82 16.09 -57.36
N PRO A 43 17.24 17.04 -58.12
CA PRO A 43 15.91 16.88 -58.71
C PRO A 43 15.77 15.59 -59.53
N GLY A 44 16.82 15.25 -60.30
CA GLY A 44 16.83 14.07 -61.16
C GLY A 44 16.69 12.75 -60.40
N TYR A 45 17.18 12.65 -59.16
CA TYR A 45 16.93 11.47 -58.34
C TYR A 45 15.45 11.30 -57.99
N TRP A 46 14.74 12.38 -57.65
CA TRP A 46 13.32 12.30 -57.30
C TRP A 46 12.45 11.98 -58.51
N CYS A 47 12.81 12.45 -59.71
CA CYS A 47 12.20 12.01 -60.97
C CYS A 47 12.41 10.51 -61.21
N ARG A 48 13.60 9.97 -60.91
CA ARG A 48 13.82 8.52 -60.95
C ARG A 48 13.01 7.78 -59.88
N HIS A 49 12.95 8.32 -58.68
CA HIS A 49 12.24 7.71 -57.55
C HIS A 49 10.75 7.53 -57.81
N ILE A 50 10.10 8.53 -58.42
CA ILE A 50 8.66 8.45 -58.73
C ILE A 50 8.37 7.52 -59.92
N LEU A 51 9.35 7.32 -60.80
CA LEU A 51 9.20 6.47 -61.99
C LEU A 51 9.54 5.00 -61.71
N GLN A 52 10.59 4.74 -60.93
CA GLN A 52 11.15 3.41 -60.73
C GLN A 52 10.47 2.64 -59.58
N PRO A 53 10.47 1.29 -59.62
CA PRO A 53 9.88 0.48 -58.55
C PRO A 53 10.61 0.68 -57.21
N VAL A 54 9.86 0.65 -56.11
CA VAL A 54 10.39 0.67 -54.74
C VAL A 54 11.04 -0.68 -54.42
N GLN A 55 12.35 -0.67 -54.20
CA GLN A 55 13.18 -1.83 -53.86
C GLN A 55 13.11 -2.17 -52.36
N PHE A 56 11.91 -2.31 -51.80
CA PHE A 56 11.70 -2.44 -50.34
C PHE A 56 12.47 -3.61 -49.71
N ALA A 57 12.43 -4.80 -50.31
CA ALA A 57 13.16 -5.96 -49.81
C ALA A 57 14.68 -5.77 -49.84
N ALA A 58 15.21 -5.12 -50.88
CA ALA A 58 16.63 -4.78 -50.94
C ALA A 58 17.01 -3.74 -49.88
N SER A 59 16.13 -2.76 -49.62
CA SER A 59 16.32 -1.79 -48.55
C SER A 59 16.38 -2.46 -47.17
N MET A 60 15.48 -3.41 -46.88
CA MET A 60 15.48 -4.16 -45.62
C MET A 60 16.76 -4.99 -45.43
N ASN A 61 17.21 -5.69 -46.48
CA ASN A 61 18.48 -6.43 -46.43
C ASN A 61 19.67 -5.51 -46.17
N SER A 62 19.69 -4.31 -46.77
CA SER A 62 20.73 -3.32 -46.49
C SER A 62 20.69 -2.82 -45.04
N LEU A 63 19.51 -2.64 -44.44
CA LEU A 63 19.40 -2.28 -43.03
C LEU A 63 19.95 -3.40 -42.11
N GLU A 64 19.64 -4.66 -42.41
CA GLU A 64 20.17 -5.80 -41.67
C GLU A 64 21.70 -5.91 -41.79
N GLN A 65 22.25 -5.72 -42.99
CA GLN A 65 23.71 -5.72 -43.22
C GLN A 65 24.42 -4.56 -42.50
N GLN A 66 23.72 -3.44 -42.24
CA GLN A 66 24.23 -2.33 -41.44
C GLN A 66 24.13 -2.60 -39.92
N GLY A 67 23.60 -3.76 -39.51
CA GLY A 67 23.46 -4.12 -38.11
C GLY A 67 22.39 -3.32 -37.37
N VAL A 68 21.33 -2.88 -38.08
CA VAL A 68 20.21 -2.18 -37.45
C VAL A 68 19.40 -3.16 -36.61
N GLU A 69 19.34 -2.94 -35.29
CA GLU A 69 18.63 -3.83 -34.35
C GLU A 69 17.25 -3.29 -33.92
N VAL A 70 16.94 -2.03 -34.24
CA VAL A 70 15.70 -1.37 -33.83
C VAL A 70 15.06 -0.70 -35.04
N LEU A 71 13.81 -1.06 -35.32
CA LEU A 71 13.03 -0.58 -36.45
C LEU A 71 11.75 0.05 -35.94
N VAL A 72 11.56 1.34 -36.24
CA VAL A 72 10.35 2.09 -35.88
C VAL A 72 9.62 2.48 -37.16
N GLU A 73 8.37 2.06 -37.29
CA GLU A 73 7.50 2.52 -38.38
C GLU A 73 6.77 3.79 -37.96
N ILE A 74 7.01 4.87 -38.70
CA ILE A 74 6.31 6.13 -38.52
C ILE A 74 5.10 6.18 -39.45
N GLY A 75 3.91 6.09 -38.87
CA GLY A 75 2.66 6.15 -39.61
C GLY A 75 1.44 5.83 -38.74
N PRO A 76 0.23 6.09 -39.25
CA PRO A 76 -1.02 5.84 -38.51
C PRO A 76 -1.35 4.35 -38.37
N LYS A 77 -0.67 3.48 -39.11
CA LYS A 77 -0.86 2.02 -39.13
C LYS A 77 0.47 1.32 -39.37
N PRO A 78 0.76 0.18 -38.71
CA PRO A 78 2.02 -0.53 -38.87
C PRO A 78 2.02 -1.55 -40.03
N ILE A 79 1.94 -1.07 -41.26
CA ILE A 79 1.91 -1.94 -42.45
C ILE A 79 3.33 -2.41 -42.81
N LEU A 80 4.31 -1.49 -42.75
CA LEU A 80 5.69 -1.76 -43.13
C LEU A 80 6.40 -2.71 -42.16
N LEU A 81 6.04 -2.72 -40.87
CA LEU A 81 6.58 -3.70 -39.92
C LEU A 81 6.19 -5.13 -40.30
N GLY A 82 4.97 -5.33 -40.82
CA GLY A 82 4.54 -6.63 -41.31
C GLY A 82 5.37 -7.07 -42.53
N MET A 83 5.41 -6.21 -43.56
CA MET A 83 6.20 -6.48 -44.77
C MET A 83 7.70 -6.64 -44.50
N GLY A 84 8.24 -5.88 -43.55
CA GLY A 84 9.66 -5.91 -43.18
C GLY A 84 10.04 -7.23 -42.50
N ARG A 85 9.16 -7.81 -41.67
CA ARG A 85 9.36 -9.14 -41.08
C ARG A 85 9.33 -10.24 -42.12
N ASP A 86 8.47 -10.13 -43.13
CA ASP A 86 8.44 -11.09 -44.23
C ASP A 86 9.74 -11.04 -45.06
N CYS A 87 10.35 -9.86 -45.18
CA CYS A 87 11.67 -9.71 -45.83
C CYS A 87 12.81 -10.29 -44.99
N LEU A 88 12.72 -10.18 -43.65
CA LEU A 88 13.78 -10.55 -42.70
C LEU A 88 13.26 -11.54 -41.64
N PRO A 89 12.91 -12.79 -42.00
CA PRO A 89 12.25 -13.73 -41.08
C PRO A 89 13.13 -14.20 -39.92
N GLN A 90 14.45 -14.05 -40.03
CA GLN A 90 15.42 -14.46 -38.99
C GLN A 90 15.90 -13.29 -38.11
N HIS A 91 15.44 -12.06 -38.37
CA HIS A 91 15.89 -10.88 -37.66
C HIS A 91 15.31 -10.81 -36.24
N GLN A 92 16.18 -10.72 -35.23
CA GLN A 92 15.81 -10.72 -33.81
C GLN A 92 15.66 -9.33 -33.19
N GLY A 93 15.72 -8.27 -34.00
CA GLY A 93 15.62 -6.89 -33.53
C GLY A 93 14.22 -6.49 -33.05
N LEU A 94 14.13 -5.29 -32.47
CA LEU A 94 12.91 -4.69 -31.97
C LEU A 94 12.14 -3.98 -33.09
N TRP A 95 10.83 -4.21 -33.17
CA TRP A 95 9.94 -3.67 -34.21
C TRP A 95 8.79 -2.90 -33.58
N LEU A 96 8.80 -1.57 -33.70
CA LEU A 96 7.87 -0.69 -33.00
C LEU A 96 7.01 0.14 -33.96
N PRO A 97 5.70 0.25 -33.69
CA PRO A 97 4.85 1.23 -34.37
C PRO A 97 5.00 2.61 -33.68
N SER A 98 4.84 3.70 -34.43
CA SER A 98 4.54 5.00 -33.83
C SER A 98 3.08 5.05 -33.36
N LEU A 99 2.14 4.62 -34.21
CA LEU A 99 0.71 4.64 -33.93
C LEU A 99 0.04 3.33 -34.35
N ARG A 100 -1.12 3.04 -33.74
CA ARG A 100 -1.97 1.91 -34.10
C ARG A 100 -3.44 2.33 -34.07
N PRO A 101 -4.26 1.87 -35.04
CA PRO A 101 -5.71 2.05 -34.95
C PRO A 101 -6.26 1.47 -33.64
N GLN A 102 -7.36 2.08 -33.16
CA GLN A 102 -8.10 1.63 -31.98
C GLN A 102 -7.33 1.71 -30.65
N HIS A 103 -6.20 2.42 -30.62
CA HIS A 103 -5.43 2.73 -29.42
C HIS A 103 -5.34 4.24 -29.26
N ASP A 104 -5.21 4.72 -28.02
CA ASP A 104 -4.88 6.11 -27.76
C ASP A 104 -3.48 6.44 -28.29
N ASP A 105 -3.36 7.53 -29.05
CA ASP A 105 -2.12 7.90 -29.74
C ASP A 105 -0.97 8.10 -28.76
N TRP A 106 -1.24 8.76 -27.62
CA TRP A 106 -0.24 9.08 -26.63
C TRP A 106 0.21 7.84 -25.86
N GLN A 107 -0.74 7.00 -25.46
CA GLN A 107 -0.45 5.73 -24.81
C GLN A 107 0.39 4.80 -25.71
N GLN A 108 0.08 4.74 -27.01
CA GLN A 108 0.85 3.93 -27.95
C GLN A 108 2.27 4.47 -28.15
N LEU A 109 2.44 5.79 -28.28
CA LEU A 109 3.75 6.42 -28.39
C LEU A 109 4.60 6.19 -27.12
N LEU A 110 4.02 6.40 -25.93
CA LEU A 110 4.68 6.15 -24.65
C LEU A 110 5.07 4.68 -24.47
N SER A 111 4.24 3.75 -24.92
CA SER A 111 4.55 2.32 -24.88
C SER A 111 5.75 1.97 -25.77
N SER A 112 5.78 2.49 -27.00
CA SER A 112 6.94 2.32 -27.91
C SER A 112 8.19 2.98 -27.35
N LEU A 113 8.09 4.20 -26.80
CA LEU A 113 9.20 4.90 -26.15
C LEU A 113 9.74 4.14 -24.94
N GLY A 114 8.85 3.58 -24.12
CA GLY A 114 9.21 2.72 -22.99
C GLY A 114 9.97 1.46 -23.44
N GLN A 115 9.55 0.83 -24.54
CA GLN A 115 10.26 -0.33 -25.09
C GLN A 115 11.65 0.04 -25.62
N LEU A 116 11.80 1.19 -26.28
CA LEU A 116 13.12 1.72 -26.69
C LEU A 116 14.03 1.90 -25.47
N TYR A 117 13.51 2.54 -24.42
CA TYR A 117 14.26 2.78 -23.19
C TYR A 117 14.71 1.46 -22.51
N VAL A 118 13.83 0.45 -22.44
CA VAL A 118 14.15 -0.87 -21.87
C VAL A 118 15.23 -1.60 -22.67
N GLN A 119 15.30 -1.40 -23.98
CA GLN A 119 16.39 -1.94 -24.81
C GLN A 119 17.69 -1.12 -24.73
N GLY A 120 17.76 -0.09 -23.88
CA GLY A 120 18.96 0.71 -23.68
C GLY A 120 19.15 1.84 -24.71
N VAL A 121 18.12 2.16 -25.51
CA VAL A 121 18.16 3.33 -26.39
C VAL A 121 18.16 4.60 -25.53
N SER A 122 19.11 5.50 -25.79
CA SER A 122 19.19 6.79 -25.11
C SER A 122 18.00 7.66 -25.52
N VAL A 123 17.09 7.90 -24.58
CA VAL A 123 15.96 8.82 -24.75
C VAL A 123 16.34 10.15 -24.11
N ASP A 124 16.18 11.24 -24.86
CA ASP A 124 16.25 12.59 -24.30
C ASP A 124 14.96 12.89 -23.52
N TRP A 125 14.96 12.49 -22.26
CA TRP A 125 13.84 12.75 -21.34
C TRP A 125 13.67 14.24 -21.04
N PHE A 126 14.73 15.05 -21.15
CA PHE A 126 14.62 16.49 -20.93
C PHE A 126 13.87 17.15 -22.10
N GLY A 127 14.26 16.82 -23.33
CA GLY A 127 13.56 17.27 -24.54
C GLY A 127 12.15 16.67 -24.67
N PHE A 128 11.94 15.43 -24.23
CA PHE A 128 10.60 14.84 -24.18
C PHE A 128 9.68 15.57 -23.20
N ASP A 129 10.20 15.95 -22.02
CA ASP A 129 9.41 16.52 -20.95
C ASP A 129 9.40 18.07 -20.92
N CYS A 130 10.11 18.76 -21.82
CA CYS A 130 10.31 20.21 -21.75
C CYS A 130 9.00 21.01 -21.83
N ASP A 131 8.03 20.49 -22.59
CA ASP A 131 6.73 21.11 -22.82
C ASP A 131 5.67 20.66 -21.79
N TYR A 132 6.02 19.79 -20.84
CA TYR A 132 5.09 19.22 -19.86
C TYR A 132 5.40 19.68 -18.42
N GLY A 133 4.38 20.18 -17.73
CA GLY A 133 4.44 20.38 -16.28
C GLY A 133 4.41 19.04 -15.55
N ARG A 134 5.55 18.58 -15.01
CA ARG A 134 5.58 17.36 -14.21
C ARG A 134 4.95 17.59 -12.83
N CYS A 135 3.99 16.74 -12.45
CA CYS A 135 3.65 16.52 -11.06
C CYS A 135 4.56 15.41 -10.51
N ARG A 136 5.22 15.65 -9.38
CA ARG A 136 5.86 14.57 -8.63
C ARG A 136 4.78 13.75 -7.94
N GLU A 137 4.50 12.58 -8.48
CA GLU A 137 3.71 11.58 -7.79
C GLU A 137 4.51 11.01 -6.62
N GLN A 138 3.99 11.09 -5.40
CA GLN A 138 4.58 10.37 -4.28
C GLN A 138 4.29 8.88 -4.45
N LEU A 139 5.34 8.07 -4.50
CA LEU A 139 5.18 6.62 -4.45
C LEU A 139 4.88 6.19 -2.99
N PRO A 140 4.04 5.16 -2.77
CA PRO A 140 3.75 4.63 -1.45
C PRO A 140 5.02 4.40 -0.61
N THR A 141 5.13 5.07 0.53
CA THR A 141 6.27 4.96 1.45
C THR A 141 6.11 3.75 2.37
N TYR A 142 5.99 2.55 1.79
CA TYR A 142 5.87 1.34 2.60
C TYR A 142 7.04 1.25 3.60
N PRO A 143 6.80 0.86 4.87
CA PRO A 143 7.79 0.91 5.96
C PRO A 143 8.90 -0.15 5.85
N PHE A 144 9.16 -0.72 4.66
CA PHE A 144 10.23 -1.68 4.41
C PHE A 144 11.59 -1.00 4.49
N GLN A 145 12.18 -0.96 5.69
CA GLN A 145 13.51 -0.42 6.05
C GLN A 145 13.86 0.99 5.55
N ARG A 146 12.99 1.68 4.80
CA ARG A 146 13.21 2.99 4.15
C ARG A 146 14.59 3.09 3.47
N GLN A 147 15.10 1.96 3.00
CA GLN A 147 16.31 1.92 2.20
C GLN A 147 15.93 2.32 0.78
N ARG A 148 16.58 3.36 0.29
CA ARG A 148 16.37 3.85 -1.06
C ARG A 148 17.05 2.89 -2.02
N TYR A 149 16.29 1.95 -2.57
CA TYR A 149 16.71 1.14 -3.72
C TYR A 149 16.49 1.93 -5.01
N TRP A 150 17.12 3.11 -5.10
CA TRP A 150 17.14 3.87 -6.34
C TRP A 150 18.44 3.54 -7.06
N VAL A 151 18.38 3.35 -8.37
CA VAL A 151 19.59 3.44 -9.21
C VAL A 151 20.04 4.88 -9.09
N GLU A 152 21.10 5.14 -8.33
CA GLU A 152 21.65 6.49 -8.28
C GLU A 152 21.96 6.95 -9.69
N ALA A 153 21.24 8.00 -10.14
CA ALA A 153 21.55 8.63 -11.40
C ALA A 153 23.02 9.08 -11.30
N PRO A 154 23.91 8.57 -12.16
CA PRO A 154 25.32 8.91 -12.07
C PRO A 154 25.51 10.42 -12.27
N ASP A 155 26.59 10.99 -11.75
CA ASP A 155 26.77 12.45 -11.69
C ASP A 155 26.64 13.17 -13.04
N TRP A 156 26.93 12.48 -14.14
CA TRP A 156 26.76 12.99 -15.50
C TRP A 156 25.29 13.36 -15.82
N TYR A 157 24.33 12.62 -15.27
CA TYR A 157 22.89 12.89 -15.44
C TYR A 157 22.44 14.12 -14.64
N ARG A 158 23.01 14.35 -13.44
CA ARG A 158 22.66 15.48 -12.58
C ARG A 158 23.24 16.81 -13.08
N GLN A 159 24.32 16.75 -13.85
CA GLN A 159 25.05 17.92 -14.35
C GLN A 159 24.69 18.30 -15.79
N GLY A 160 23.77 17.58 -16.44
CA GLY A 160 23.36 17.86 -17.83
C GLY A 160 24.46 17.59 -18.86
N VAL A 161 25.48 16.79 -18.51
CA VAL A 161 26.59 16.44 -19.40
C VAL A 161 26.46 14.97 -19.76
N LEU A 162 26.04 14.66 -20.98
CA LEU A 162 25.96 13.28 -21.46
C LEU A 162 27.37 12.74 -21.75
N PRO A 163 27.77 11.58 -21.20
CA PRO A 163 28.92 10.86 -21.71
C PRO A 163 28.58 10.25 -23.07
N HIS A 164 29.45 10.47 -24.06
CA HIS A 164 29.32 9.90 -25.40
C HIS A 164 29.41 8.36 -25.34
N PRO A 165 28.55 7.60 -26.06
CA PRO A 165 28.44 6.14 -25.93
C PRO A 165 29.66 5.34 -26.42
N ASN A 166 30.61 6.02 -27.08
CA ASN A 166 31.92 5.47 -27.41
C ASN A 166 32.96 6.36 -26.74
N GLY A 167 33.63 5.85 -25.70
CA GLY A 167 34.61 6.58 -24.89
C GLY A 167 35.87 7.04 -25.63
N ASN A 168 35.72 8.00 -26.54
CA ASN A 168 36.81 8.81 -27.10
C ASN A 168 36.52 10.29 -26.81
N GLY A 169 36.49 10.62 -25.52
CA GLY A 169 36.88 11.96 -25.09
C GLY A 169 38.38 12.06 -25.34
N ASN A 170 38.76 12.91 -26.29
CA ASN A 170 40.16 13.17 -26.65
C ASN A 170 40.86 13.78 -25.42
N GLY A 171 41.44 12.94 -24.58
CA GLY A 171 42.19 13.28 -23.39
C GLY A 171 43.53 12.56 -23.43
N ASN A 172 44.56 13.29 -23.83
CA ASN A 172 45.95 12.86 -23.84
C ASN A 172 46.34 12.22 -22.49
N GLY A 173 46.69 10.94 -22.46
CA GLY A 173 47.11 10.26 -21.23
C GLY A 173 47.52 8.80 -21.44
N ASN A 174 48.82 8.57 -21.58
CA ASN A 174 49.48 7.26 -21.58
C ASN A 174 49.08 6.39 -20.36
N GLY A 175 48.79 5.10 -20.57
CA GLY A 175 48.66 4.13 -19.48
C GLY A 175 48.22 2.73 -19.90
N ASN A 176 49.20 1.82 -20.03
CA ASN A 176 49.04 0.36 -20.22
C ASN A 176 48.18 -0.31 -19.13
N GLY A 177 47.40 -1.34 -19.50
CA GLY A 177 46.81 -2.26 -18.52
C GLY A 177 45.91 -3.35 -19.11
N ASN A 178 46.50 -4.53 -19.35
CA ASN A 178 45.84 -5.79 -19.73
C ASN A 178 44.85 -6.30 -18.67
N GLY A 179 43.73 -6.90 -19.09
CA GLY A 179 42.82 -7.62 -18.18
C GLY A 179 41.71 -8.40 -18.89
N ASN A 180 41.98 -9.68 -19.15
CA ASN A 180 41.09 -10.69 -19.74
C ASN A 180 39.92 -11.02 -18.79
N GLY A 181 38.69 -11.15 -19.31
CA GLY A 181 37.52 -11.55 -18.51
C GLY A 181 36.36 -12.06 -19.36
N ASN A 182 36.38 -13.36 -19.64
CA ASN A 182 35.36 -14.13 -20.34
C ASN A 182 34.12 -14.32 -19.43
N GLY A 183 32.90 -14.09 -19.92
CA GLY A 183 31.69 -14.23 -19.10
C GLY A 183 30.38 -14.17 -19.89
N ASN A 184 30.04 -15.27 -20.57
CA ASN A 184 28.68 -15.54 -21.05
C ASN A 184 27.68 -15.58 -19.89
N GLY A 185 26.63 -14.77 -19.94
CA GLY A 185 25.55 -14.79 -18.95
C GLY A 185 24.32 -13.97 -19.37
N LYS A 186 23.60 -14.42 -20.41
CA LYS A 186 22.23 -13.97 -20.66
C LYS A 186 21.31 -14.65 -19.63
N THR A 187 21.04 -13.98 -18.51
CA THR A 187 19.97 -14.37 -17.58
C THR A 187 18.83 -13.37 -17.71
N SER A 188 17.72 -13.85 -18.27
CA SER A 188 16.42 -13.17 -18.32
C SER A 188 15.92 -12.87 -16.91
N TYR A 189 15.46 -11.64 -16.67
CA TYR A 189 14.92 -11.15 -15.40
C TYR A 189 13.60 -11.82 -14.95
N HIS A 190 13.09 -12.82 -15.68
CA HIS A 190 11.77 -13.42 -15.42
C HIS A 190 11.77 -14.83 -14.79
N GLU A 191 12.92 -15.46 -14.51
CA GLU A 191 12.97 -16.85 -14.02
C GLU A 191 13.60 -17.07 -12.62
N ALA A 192 13.60 -16.06 -11.75
CA ALA A 192 14.14 -16.17 -10.39
C ALA A 192 13.09 -16.04 -9.27
N LEU A 193 11.88 -16.60 -9.46
CA LEU A 193 11.04 -16.96 -8.31
C LEU A 193 11.30 -18.42 -7.97
N PRO A 194 12.00 -18.74 -6.87
CA PRO A 194 12.22 -20.12 -6.48
C PRO A 194 10.86 -20.79 -6.27
N LYS A 195 10.65 -21.93 -6.92
CA LYS A 195 9.55 -22.84 -6.59
C LYS A 195 9.81 -23.35 -5.17
N THR A 196 9.21 -22.71 -4.17
CA THR A 196 9.41 -23.02 -2.76
C THR A 196 8.96 -24.46 -2.46
N PRO A 197 9.73 -25.26 -1.71
CA PRO A 197 9.29 -26.58 -1.26
C PRO A 197 8.11 -26.45 -0.28
N LYS A 198 7.22 -27.45 -0.34
CA LYS A 198 5.86 -27.53 0.26
C LYS A 198 5.72 -27.36 1.80
N LYS A 199 6.74 -26.96 2.57
CA LYS A 199 6.66 -26.86 4.05
C LYS A 199 7.58 -25.80 4.69
N SER A 200 7.96 -24.73 3.99
CA SER A 200 8.79 -23.67 4.59
C SER A 200 7.97 -22.39 4.82
N LEU A 201 8.03 -21.84 6.04
CA LEU A 201 7.56 -20.48 6.39
C LEU A 201 8.68 -19.45 6.26
N GLU A 202 9.83 -19.82 5.68
CA GLU A 202 10.91 -18.87 5.41
C GLU A 202 10.37 -17.67 4.63
N ASN A 203 10.62 -16.48 5.17
CA ASN A 203 10.19 -15.18 4.64
C ASN A 203 8.68 -14.87 4.71
N TRP A 204 7.89 -15.63 5.47
CA TRP A 204 6.45 -15.36 5.69
C TRP A 204 6.17 -14.52 6.94
N LEU A 205 7.01 -14.64 7.96
CA LEU A 205 6.75 -14.05 9.27
C LEU A 205 7.44 -12.69 9.39
N TYR A 206 6.65 -11.70 9.80
CA TYR A 206 7.09 -10.33 10.04
C TYR A 206 6.43 -9.81 11.30
N GLN A 207 7.09 -8.85 11.95
CA GLN A 207 6.53 -8.14 13.09
C GLN A 207 6.87 -6.65 12.99
N VAL A 208 6.08 -5.81 13.65
CA VAL A 208 6.44 -4.41 13.85
C VAL A 208 7.38 -4.33 15.03
N GLU A 209 8.61 -3.88 14.78
CA GLU A 209 9.60 -3.56 15.80
C GLU A 209 9.68 -2.05 15.96
N TRP A 210 9.54 -1.59 17.21
CA TRP A 210 9.74 -0.19 17.57
C TRP A 210 11.20 0.03 17.92
N ARG A 211 11.90 0.82 17.11
CA ARG A 211 13.34 1.08 17.27
C ARG A 211 13.58 2.49 17.78
N ILE A 212 14.49 2.63 18.73
CA ILE A 212 14.95 3.94 19.19
C ILE A 212 15.60 4.66 18.02
N LYS A 213 15.14 5.88 17.73
CA LYS A 213 15.73 6.73 16.70
C LYS A 213 15.60 8.20 17.11
N GLU A 214 16.76 8.84 17.26
CA GLU A 214 16.83 10.29 17.45
C GLU A 214 16.26 11.04 16.23
N ARG A 215 15.66 12.21 16.50
CA ARG A 215 15.15 13.08 15.43
C ARG A 215 16.31 13.62 14.61
N GLN A 216 16.13 13.69 13.30
CA GLN A 216 17.07 14.38 12.44
C GLN A 216 16.93 15.91 12.61
N SER A 217 18.05 16.59 12.80
CA SER A 217 18.12 18.03 13.11
C SER A 217 18.16 18.95 11.87
N SER A 218 17.96 18.42 10.66
CA SER A 218 18.06 19.19 9.42
C SER A 218 16.72 19.83 9.05
N GLY A 219 16.63 21.16 9.22
CA GLY A 219 15.51 21.98 8.75
C GLY A 219 14.35 22.09 9.75
N LEU A 220 13.73 23.27 9.80
CA LEU A 220 12.49 23.52 10.51
C LEU A 220 11.44 23.83 9.45
N LEU A 221 10.55 22.89 9.17
CA LEU A 221 9.28 23.22 8.51
C LEU A 221 8.55 24.13 9.48
N LYS A 222 8.15 25.31 9.03
CA LYS A 222 7.45 26.29 9.87
C LYS A 222 5.99 26.37 9.44
N PRO A 223 5.13 25.44 9.86
CA PRO A 223 3.73 25.78 9.98
C PRO A 223 3.65 26.99 10.92
N LYS A 224 3.28 28.14 10.37
CA LYS A 224 3.12 29.39 11.14
C LYS A 224 1.72 29.49 11.73
N LYS A 225 0.76 28.78 11.13
CA LYS A 225 -0.63 28.73 11.53
C LYS A 225 -1.09 27.30 11.76
N TRP A 226 -1.56 27.05 12.97
CA TRP A 226 -1.96 25.74 13.47
C TRP A 226 -3.47 25.67 13.71
N LEU A 227 -4.07 24.55 13.35
CA LEU A 227 -5.39 24.15 13.80
C LEU A 227 -5.23 22.99 14.79
N VAL A 228 -5.70 23.17 16.03
CA VAL A 228 -5.54 22.18 17.10
C VAL A 228 -6.92 21.71 17.57
N PHE A 229 -7.28 20.47 17.24
CA PHE A 229 -8.42 19.78 17.84
C PHE A 229 -7.98 19.27 19.21
N THR A 230 -8.23 20.05 20.26
CA THR A 230 -7.65 19.84 21.60
C THR A 230 -8.43 18.84 22.41
N ASP A 231 -7.71 18.01 23.17
CA ASP A 231 -8.27 17.13 24.19
C ASP A 231 -8.74 17.90 25.43
N SER A 232 -9.52 17.21 26.26
CA SER A 232 -9.99 17.68 27.57
C SER A 232 -9.01 17.42 28.72
N GLN A 233 -7.95 16.64 28.50
CA GLN A 233 -6.93 16.32 29.51
C GLN A 233 -5.85 17.42 29.63
N GLY A 234 -5.85 18.40 28.74
CA GLY A 234 -5.01 19.60 28.80
C GLY A 234 -3.69 19.49 28.04
N VAL A 235 -3.45 18.43 27.25
CA VAL A 235 -2.25 18.32 26.41
C VAL A 235 -2.28 19.41 25.33
N GLY A 236 -3.38 19.51 24.60
CA GLY A 236 -3.56 20.49 23.54
C GLY A 236 -3.55 21.92 24.06
N GLN A 237 -4.14 22.19 25.22
CA GLN A 237 -4.12 23.52 25.84
C GLN A 237 -2.70 23.95 26.21
N GLN A 238 -1.91 23.07 26.83
CA GLN A 238 -0.51 23.36 27.16
C GLN A 238 0.35 23.56 25.91
N LEU A 239 0.12 22.74 24.87
CA LEU A 239 0.82 22.89 23.60
C LEU A 239 0.44 24.19 22.88
N VAL A 240 -0.83 24.59 22.90
CA VAL A 240 -1.27 25.87 22.34
C VAL A 240 -0.59 27.04 23.06
N ALA A 241 -0.49 26.99 24.39
CA ALA A 241 0.23 28.02 25.14
C ALA A 241 1.72 28.08 24.74
N LEU A 242 2.36 26.92 24.54
CA LEU A 242 3.73 26.84 24.03
C LEU A 242 3.84 27.42 22.60
N LEU A 243 2.95 27.06 21.69
CA LEU A 243 2.91 27.57 20.32
C LEU A 243 2.75 29.09 20.28
N GLN A 244 1.84 29.64 21.08
CA GLN A 244 1.62 31.08 21.19
C GLN A 244 2.85 31.80 21.75
N SER A 245 3.57 31.20 22.71
CA SER A 245 4.84 31.75 23.22
C SER A 245 5.95 31.82 22.17
N GLN A 246 5.83 31.04 21.09
CA GLN A 246 6.76 31.00 19.95
C GLN A 246 6.24 31.80 18.74
N ASP A 247 5.29 32.73 18.94
CA ASP A 247 4.69 33.59 17.91
C ASP A 247 4.04 32.78 16.76
N GLN A 248 3.44 31.63 17.09
CA GLN A 248 2.66 30.81 16.15
C GLN A 248 1.17 31.13 16.26
N GLY A 249 0.50 31.35 15.13
CA GLY A 249 -0.95 31.52 15.09
C GLY A 249 -1.65 30.20 15.37
N CYS A 250 -2.60 30.17 16.30
CA CYS A 250 -3.30 28.93 16.69
C CYS A 250 -4.80 29.14 16.72
N THR A 251 -5.52 28.30 15.97
CA THR A 251 -6.97 28.10 16.13
C THR A 251 -7.21 26.83 16.95
N VAL A 252 -8.03 26.94 17.99
CA VAL A 252 -8.32 25.85 18.93
C VAL A 252 -9.75 25.37 18.75
N VAL A 253 -9.94 24.05 18.69
CA VAL A 253 -11.25 23.44 18.49
C VAL A 253 -11.50 22.38 19.57
N PHE A 254 -12.55 22.59 20.35
CA PHE A 254 -13.03 21.67 21.36
C PHE A 254 -14.17 20.80 20.81
N PRO A 255 -14.34 19.56 21.30
CA PRO A 255 -15.53 18.79 21.00
C PRO A 255 -16.75 19.42 21.71
N GLY A 256 -17.88 19.49 21.01
CA GLY A 256 -19.15 20.05 21.48
C GLY A 256 -20.35 19.30 20.91
N LYS A 257 -21.57 19.81 21.14
CA LYS A 257 -22.81 19.30 20.53
C LYS A 257 -23.36 20.19 19.42
N GLU A 258 -22.95 21.45 19.43
CA GLU A 258 -23.40 22.49 18.50
C GLU A 258 -22.17 23.21 17.96
N TYR A 259 -22.35 23.93 16.86
CA TYR A 259 -21.33 24.82 16.33
C TYR A 259 -21.34 26.12 17.14
N GLU A 260 -20.23 26.44 17.81
CA GLU A 260 -20.08 27.65 18.61
C GLU A 260 -18.69 28.26 18.40
N GLN A 261 -18.61 29.53 18.02
CA GLN A 261 -17.38 30.30 18.07
C GLN A 261 -17.31 31.02 19.43
N ILE A 262 -16.48 30.48 20.33
CA ILE A 262 -16.34 30.97 21.72
C ILE A 262 -15.49 32.24 21.77
N ALA A 263 -14.47 32.30 20.93
CA ALA A 263 -13.60 33.46 20.75
C ALA A 263 -13.10 33.51 19.30
N GLU A 264 -12.38 34.59 18.93
CA GLU A 264 -11.92 34.80 17.56
C GLU A 264 -11.22 33.57 16.95
N GLN A 265 -10.37 32.89 17.73
CA GLN A 265 -9.61 31.70 17.33
C GLN A 265 -9.97 30.45 18.16
N THR A 266 -11.18 30.39 18.71
CA THR A 266 -11.59 29.26 19.57
C THR A 266 -13.02 28.83 19.27
N PHE A 267 -13.18 27.55 18.97
CA PHE A 267 -14.43 26.96 18.50
C PHE A 267 -14.80 25.72 19.30
N LYS A 268 -16.09 25.41 19.34
CA LYS A 268 -16.64 24.09 19.65
C LYS A 268 -17.39 23.59 18.43
N ILE A 269 -17.15 22.33 18.07
CA ILE A 269 -17.88 21.66 17.01
C ILE A 269 -18.28 20.24 17.42
N ASP A 270 -19.33 19.71 16.81
CA ASP A 270 -19.74 18.33 17.01
C ASP A 270 -18.84 17.40 16.18
N PRO A 271 -18.09 16.47 16.81
CA PRO A 271 -17.25 15.52 16.09
C PRO A 271 -18.01 14.68 15.06
N ALA A 272 -19.32 14.48 15.26
CA ALA A 272 -20.18 13.69 14.41
C ALA A 272 -20.86 14.48 13.27
N ASN A 273 -20.67 15.79 13.20
CA ASN A 273 -21.36 16.65 12.24
C ASN A 273 -20.40 17.18 11.15
N PRO A 274 -20.43 16.64 9.91
CA PRO A 274 -19.53 17.08 8.85
C PRO A 274 -19.70 18.55 8.46
N GLN A 275 -20.91 19.11 8.56
CA GLN A 275 -21.16 20.52 8.23
C GLN A 275 -20.43 21.47 9.18
N HIS A 276 -20.15 21.07 10.43
CA HIS A 276 -19.41 21.93 11.34
C HIS A 276 -17.93 22.06 10.94
N TYR A 277 -17.34 21.05 10.29
CA TYR A 277 -15.97 21.14 9.77
C TYR A 277 -15.91 22.09 8.57
N GLU A 278 -16.92 22.05 7.70
CA GLU A 278 -17.05 22.99 6.58
C GLU A 278 -17.20 24.43 7.08
N GLN A 279 -18.11 24.67 8.03
CA GLN A 279 -18.29 26.00 8.65
C GLN A 279 -17.03 26.50 9.36
N LEU A 280 -16.32 25.62 10.07
CA LEU A 280 -15.05 25.95 10.69
C LEU A 280 -14.03 26.36 9.63
N TRP A 281 -13.93 25.59 8.54
CA TRP A 281 -12.96 25.85 7.48
C TRP A 281 -13.20 27.18 6.76
N GLU A 282 -14.46 27.59 6.57
CA GLU A 282 -14.81 28.91 6.00
C GLU A 282 -14.39 30.09 6.89
N LYS A 283 -14.22 29.87 8.21
CA LYS A 283 -13.85 30.91 9.18
C LYS A 283 -12.34 31.03 9.40
N ILE A 284 -11.58 30.02 9.00
CA ILE A 284 -10.13 29.99 9.17
C ILE A 284 -9.45 30.10 7.81
N SER A 285 -8.20 30.58 7.78
CA SER A 285 -7.47 30.71 6.52
C SER A 285 -5.97 30.53 6.72
N ASN A 286 -5.33 29.99 5.70
CA ASN A 286 -3.88 29.75 5.62
C ASN A 286 -3.38 28.83 6.75
N ILE A 287 -4.05 27.70 7.00
CA ILE A 287 -3.57 26.71 7.97
C ILE A 287 -2.46 25.89 7.34
N ASP A 288 -1.32 25.82 8.02
CA ASP A 288 -0.14 25.09 7.56
C ASP A 288 -0.05 23.69 8.20
N GLY A 289 -0.59 23.55 9.41
CA GLY A 289 -0.52 22.33 10.19
C GLY A 289 -1.79 22.06 11.01
N VAL A 290 -2.22 20.80 11.05
CA VAL A 290 -3.37 20.37 11.86
C VAL A 290 -2.92 19.30 12.84
N LEU A 291 -3.19 19.51 14.13
CA LEU A 291 -2.96 18.54 15.18
C LEU A 291 -4.29 18.06 15.74
N HIS A 292 -4.55 16.76 15.65
CA HIS A 292 -5.78 16.14 16.11
C HIS A 292 -5.53 15.31 17.37
N LEU A 293 -5.97 15.84 18.52
CA LEU A 293 -5.73 15.29 19.86
C LEU A 293 -6.98 14.67 20.50
N TRP A 294 -8.15 14.74 19.87
CA TRP A 294 -9.39 14.24 20.47
C TRP A 294 -9.37 12.74 20.80
N SER A 295 -8.53 11.94 20.14
CA SER A 295 -8.31 10.55 20.51
C SER A 295 -7.80 10.38 21.94
N LEU A 296 -7.12 11.39 22.52
CA LEU A 296 -6.66 11.35 23.91
C LEU A 296 -7.82 11.31 24.91
N ASP A 297 -9.01 11.80 24.54
CA ASP A 297 -10.24 11.73 25.35
C ASP A 297 -10.99 10.40 25.23
N SER A 298 -10.43 9.42 24.52
CA SER A 298 -11.09 8.12 24.32
C SER A 298 -11.33 7.40 25.63
N SER A 299 -12.55 6.87 25.77
CA SER A 299 -12.96 6.01 26.89
C SER A 299 -13.11 4.56 26.45
N LEU A 300 -13.52 3.67 27.36
CA LEU A 300 -13.87 2.29 27.03
C LEU A 300 -15.27 2.14 26.40
N ASP A 301 -15.99 3.24 26.18
CA ASP A 301 -17.07 3.29 25.19
C ASP A 301 -16.43 3.32 23.79
N LEU A 302 -16.30 2.14 23.19
CA LEU A 302 -15.57 1.96 21.92
C LEU A 302 -16.30 2.57 20.73
N GLU A 303 -17.62 2.70 20.78
CA GLU A 303 -18.40 3.36 19.74
C GLU A 303 -18.09 4.87 19.76
N LEU A 304 -18.16 5.48 20.94
CA LEU A 304 -17.80 6.87 21.14
C LEU A 304 -16.31 7.13 20.86
N ALA A 305 -15.42 6.25 21.30
CA ALA A 305 -13.98 6.38 21.03
C ALA A 305 -13.69 6.32 19.52
N SER A 306 -14.32 5.38 18.79
CA SER A 306 -14.19 5.29 17.33
C SER A 306 -14.74 6.55 16.65
N ARG A 307 -15.84 7.09 17.16
CA ARG A 307 -16.43 8.34 16.66
C ARG A 307 -15.48 9.52 16.77
N ILE A 308 -14.96 9.74 17.98
CA ILE A 308 -14.12 10.89 18.33
C ILE A 308 -12.72 10.78 17.71
N SER A 309 -12.30 9.57 17.32
CA SER A 309 -11.01 9.35 16.64
C SER A 309 -11.18 9.24 15.13
N CYS A 310 -11.63 8.09 14.61
CA CYS A 310 -11.75 7.84 13.19
C CYS A 310 -12.85 8.68 12.53
N GLY A 311 -13.97 8.91 13.21
CA GLY A 311 -15.12 9.62 12.64
C GLY A 311 -14.84 11.10 12.40
N SER A 312 -14.29 11.77 13.40
CA SER A 312 -13.84 13.16 13.24
C SER A 312 -12.71 13.29 12.24
N THR A 313 -11.76 12.35 12.23
CA THR A 313 -10.67 12.33 11.25
C THR A 313 -11.20 12.17 9.84
N LEU A 314 -12.22 11.33 9.62
CA LEU A 314 -12.83 11.13 8.31
C LEU A 314 -13.42 12.45 7.79
N TYR A 315 -14.19 13.15 8.64
CA TYR A 315 -14.79 14.43 8.24
C TYR A 315 -13.75 15.52 8.03
N LEU A 316 -12.71 15.60 8.88
CA LEU A 316 -11.59 16.50 8.66
C LEU A 316 -10.94 16.27 7.28
N ILE A 317 -10.59 15.03 6.94
CA ILE A 317 -9.98 14.69 5.65
C ILE A 317 -10.91 15.08 4.50
N GLN A 318 -12.19 14.74 4.58
CA GLN A 318 -13.17 15.09 3.55
C GLN A 318 -13.33 16.60 3.36
N THR A 319 -13.30 17.37 4.45
CA THR A 319 -13.34 18.84 4.37
C THR A 319 -12.09 19.40 3.70
N LEU A 320 -10.90 18.89 4.05
CA LEU A 320 -9.63 19.33 3.49
C LEU A 320 -9.52 19.03 1.98
N LEU A 321 -10.04 17.89 1.52
CA LEU A 321 -10.01 17.51 0.10
C LEU A 321 -10.90 18.38 -0.80
N LYS A 322 -11.82 19.15 -0.21
CA LYS A 322 -12.66 20.10 -0.95
C LYS A 322 -12.00 21.47 -1.16
N GLN A 323 -10.81 21.68 -0.59
CA GLN A 323 -10.17 22.98 -0.53
C GLN A 323 -9.14 23.13 -1.64
N ASP A 324 -9.07 24.33 -2.22
CA ASP A 324 -8.04 24.69 -3.17
C ASP A 324 -6.74 25.08 -2.44
N GLY A 325 -5.59 24.70 -3.01
CA GLY A 325 -4.27 25.09 -2.52
C GLY A 325 -3.44 23.93 -1.99
N LEU A 326 -2.32 24.27 -1.32
CA LEU A 326 -1.46 23.26 -0.69
C LEU A 326 -2.13 22.76 0.61
N PRO A 327 -2.30 21.45 0.78
CA PRO A 327 -2.92 20.91 1.99
C PRO A 327 -2.00 21.09 3.21
N PRO A 328 -2.56 21.26 4.42
CA PRO A 328 -1.77 21.31 5.64
C PRO A 328 -1.16 19.95 5.96
N ARG A 329 -0.05 19.96 6.71
CA ARG A 329 0.49 18.73 7.29
C ARG A 329 -0.39 18.28 8.46
N LEU A 330 -0.60 16.96 8.60
CA LEU A 330 -1.48 16.39 9.63
C LEU A 330 -0.72 15.60 10.68
N TRP A 331 -1.11 15.76 11.95
CA TRP A 331 -0.63 14.95 13.06
C TRP A 331 -1.81 14.39 13.84
N PHE A 332 -1.77 13.09 14.12
CA PHE A 332 -2.78 12.38 14.89
C PHE A 332 -2.13 11.83 16.15
N ALA A 333 -2.57 12.29 17.32
CA ALA A 333 -1.98 11.87 18.59
C ALA A 333 -2.84 10.84 19.31
N THR A 334 -2.21 9.78 19.78
CA THR A 334 -2.78 8.80 20.72
C THR A 334 -1.94 8.73 21.98
N ARG A 335 -2.38 7.99 23.00
CA ARG A 335 -1.62 7.74 24.22
C ARG A 335 -1.67 6.27 24.59
N GLY A 336 -0.50 5.63 24.65
CA GLY A 336 -0.40 4.21 25.01
C GLY A 336 -1.21 3.28 24.11
N ALA A 337 -1.41 3.64 22.84
CA ALA A 337 -2.18 2.87 21.87
C ALA A 337 -1.32 1.84 21.13
N GLN A 338 0.01 1.99 21.18
CA GLN A 338 0.96 1.11 20.51
C GLN A 338 1.73 0.22 21.49
N ALA A 339 1.99 -1.02 21.07
CA ALA A 339 2.79 -1.97 21.82
C ALA A 339 4.29 -1.69 21.60
N VAL A 340 4.90 -0.92 22.49
CA VAL A 340 6.30 -0.46 22.38
C VAL A 340 7.15 -0.99 23.53
N GLY A 341 8.34 -1.51 23.21
CA GLY A 341 9.27 -2.08 24.18
C GLY A 341 9.11 -3.60 24.38
N ALA A 342 9.84 -4.16 25.36
CA ALA A 342 9.94 -5.61 25.55
C ALA A 342 8.68 -6.24 26.20
N ASN A 343 8.05 -5.55 27.15
CA ASN A 343 6.80 -5.96 27.81
C ASN A 343 5.75 -4.86 27.62
N PRO A 344 5.19 -4.73 26.41
CA PRO A 344 4.38 -3.57 26.07
C PRO A 344 3.00 -3.63 26.72
N ALA A 345 2.68 -2.64 27.54
CA ALA A 345 1.30 -2.37 27.96
C ALA A 345 0.60 -1.48 26.91
N VAL A 346 -0.67 -1.77 26.64
CA VAL A 346 -1.50 -0.98 25.71
C VAL A 346 -2.77 -0.50 26.43
N PRO A 347 -2.67 0.47 27.36
CA PRO A 347 -3.84 1.00 28.07
C PRO A 347 -4.77 1.81 27.16
N GLY A 348 -4.24 2.39 26.07
CA GLY A 348 -4.98 3.17 25.09
C GLY A 348 -5.62 2.35 23.97
N VAL A 349 -6.01 1.09 24.23
CA VAL A 349 -6.51 0.16 23.19
C VAL A 349 -7.68 0.72 22.38
N ALA A 350 -8.54 1.54 22.98
CA ALA A 350 -9.67 2.19 22.29
C ALA A 350 -9.24 3.18 21.19
N GLN A 351 -7.99 3.67 21.24
CA GLN A 351 -7.44 4.66 20.30
C GLN A 351 -6.74 4.02 19.10
N SER A 352 -6.44 2.73 19.15
CA SER A 352 -5.66 2.04 18.11
C SER A 352 -6.33 1.98 16.72
N PRO A 353 -7.67 2.03 16.54
CA PRO A 353 -8.26 2.11 15.20
C PRO A 353 -7.73 3.28 14.37
N LEU A 354 -7.41 4.41 15.00
CA LEU A 354 -6.86 5.58 14.32
C LEU A 354 -5.53 5.29 13.63
N TRP A 355 -4.72 4.37 14.16
CA TRP A 355 -3.45 3.97 13.53
C TRP A 355 -3.66 3.21 12.23
N GLY A 356 -4.65 2.32 12.20
CA GLY A 356 -5.01 1.61 10.97
C GLY A 356 -5.52 2.57 9.90
N MET A 357 -6.38 3.53 10.29
CA MET A 357 -6.87 4.56 9.38
C MET A 357 -5.76 5.52 8.91
N GLY A 358 -4.89 5.97 9.83
CA GLY A 358 -3.81 6.92 9.53
C GLY A 358 -2.81 6.40 8.50
N LYS A 359 -2.51 5.10 8.53
CA LYS A 359 -1.70 4.46 7.49
C LYS A 359 -2.37 4.50 6.12
N VAL A 360 -3.70 4.36 6.08
CA VAL A 360 -4.47 4.48 4.83
C VAL A 360 -4.51 5.94 4.35
N ILE A 361 -4.62 6.92 5.26
CA ILE A 361 -4.50 8.34 4.92
C ILE A 361 -3.14 8.61 4.25
N GLY A 362 -2.04 8.10 4.81
CA GLY A 362 -0.71 8.27 4.22
C GLY A 362 -0.53 7.62 2.84
N LEU A 363 -1.35 6.61 2.51
CA LEU A 363 -1.34 5.97 1.19
C LEU A 363 -2.27 6.67 0.18
N GLU A 364 -3.49 6.98 0.58
CA GLU A 364 -4.50 7.59 -0.30
C GLU A 364 -4.24 9.07 -0.54
N HIS A 365 -3.67 9.76 0.46
CA HIS A 365 -3.45 11.20 0.48
C HIS A 365 -2.05 11.56 0.99
N PRO A 366 -0.99 11.14 0.26
CA PRO A 366 0.40 11.43 0.62
C PRO A 366 0.70 12.94 0.72
N GLU A 367 -0.08 13.79 0.05
CA GLU A 367 0.00 15.24 0.10
C GLU A 367 -0.16 15.83 1.52
N PHE A 368 -0.89 15.16 2.40
CA PHE A 368 -1.06 15.57 3.80
C PHE A 368 0.17 15.31 4.68
N ASN A 369 1.17 14.54 4.20
CA ASN A 369 2.37 14.17 4.96
C ASN A 369 2.05 13.77 6.42
N SER A 370 1.02 12.93 6.60
CA SER A 370 0.44 12.65 7.90
C SER A 370 1.39 11.88 8.82
N VAL A 371 1.36 12.20 10.11
CA VAL A 371 2.18 11.57 11.15
C VAL A 371 1.30 11.06 12.28
N LEU A 372 1.47 9.79 12.64
CA LEU A 372 0.91 9.16 13.82
C LEU A 372 1.89 9.26 14.99
N VAL A 373 1.44 9.83 16.10
CA VAL A 373 2.26 10.04 17.31
C VAL A 373 1.59 9.36 18.51
N ASP A 374 2.24 8.39 19.13
CA ASP A 374 1.76 7.77 20.36
C ASP A 374 2.53 8.31 21.57
N LEU A 375 1.85 9.08 22.41
CA LEU A 375 2.37 9.59 23.67
C LEU A 375 2.55 8.45 24.69
N ASP A 376 3.41 8.71 25.67
CA ASP A 376 3.67 7.77 26.76
C ASP A 376 2.40 7.60 27.60
N PRO A 377 1.98 6.37 27.96
CA PRO A 377 0.90 6.19 28.94
C PRO A 377 1.18 6.85 30.30
N ASN A 378 2.45 7.07 30.65
CA ASN A 378 2.88 7.80 31.84
C ASN A 378 3.52 9.14 31.42
N PRO A 379 2.78 10.26 31.47
CA PRO A 379 3.27 11.55 31.00
C PRO A 379 4.55 11.99 31.73
N ALA A 380 5.57 12.37 30.97
CA ALA A 380 6.78 13.01 31.50
C ALA A 380 6.58 14.51 31.69
N VAL A 381 7.41 15.14 32.54
CA VAL A 381 7.35 16.59 32.81
C VAL A 381 7.57 17.43 31.54
N ASP A 382 8.38 16.94 30.61
CA ASP A 382 8.74 17.58 29.34
C ASP A 382 7.96 17.04 28.13
N GLU A 383 6.83 16.34 28.36
CA GLU A 383 6.01 15.76 27.27
C GLU A 383 5.60 16.81 26.23
N ILE A 384 5.11 17.97 26.68
CA ILE A 384 4.62 19.03 25.78
C ILE A 384 5.75 19.59 24.92
N GLN A 385 6.92 19.77 25.51
CA GLN A 385 8.12 20.17 24.77
C GLN A 385 8.50 19.08 23.77
N THR A 386 8.53 17.82 24.18
CA THR A 386 8.86 16.69 23.29
C THR A 386 7.92 16.61 22.09
N LEU A 387 6.62 16.78 22.31
CA LEU A 387 5.60 16.80 21.26
C LEU A 387 5.78 18.00 20.31
N TRP A 388 5.99 19.20 20.86
CA TRP A 388 6.31 20.39 20.06
C TRP A 388 7.51 20.15 19.14
N GLU A 389 8.57 19.56 19.68
CA GLU A 389 9.78 19.26 18.95
C GLU A 389 9.61 18.20 17.86
N GLU A 390 8.64 17.28 18.02
CA GLU A 390 8.26 16.31 16.99
C GLU A 390 7.48 16.98 15.86
N ILE A 391 6.45 17.78 16.17
CA ILE A 391 5.58 18.37 15.15
C ILE A 391 6.27 19.45 14.32
N ARG A 392 7.32 20.10 14.85
CA ARG A 392 8.15 21.05 14.08
C ARG A 392 9.28 20.38 13.27
N SER A 393 9.45 19.07 13.39
CA SER A 393 10.55 18.32 12.76
C SER A 393 10.30 18.07 11.27
N GLU A 394 11.35 18.18 10.46
CA GLU A 394 11.37 17.71 9.06
C GLU A 394 11.72 16.21 8.93
N ASP A 395 11.88 15.51 10.06
CA ASP A 395 12.08 14.06 10.03
C ASP A 395 10.92 13.40 9.26
N LYS A 396 11.28 12.43 8.42
CA LYS A 396 10.36 11.78 7.50
C LYS A 396 9.56 10.67 8.16
N GLU A 397 9.80 10.40 9.44
CA GLU A 397 9.08 9.38 10.21
C GLU A 397 7.60 9.74 10.33
N ASP A 398 6.74 8.80 9.95
CA ASP A 398 5.28 8.95 9.92
C ASP A 398 4.58 8.17 11.04
N GLN A 399 5.34 7.37 11.80
CA GLN A 399 4.88 6.49 12.86
C GLN A 399 5.86 6.56 14.03
N VAL A 400 5.52 7.36 15.04
CA VAL A 400 6.39 7.71 16.16
C VAL A 400 5.69 7.35 17.46
N ALA A 401 6.44 6.82 18.43
CA ALA A 401 5.94 6.58 19.77
C ALA A 401 6.97 7.02 20.82
N PHE A 402 6.49 7.55 21.94
CA PHE A 402 7.31 7.92 23.08
C PHE A 402 7.10 6.94 24.23
N ARG A 403 8.19 6.40 24.77
CA ARG A 403 8.17 5.54 25.97
C ARG A 403 9.38 5.83 26.84
N ASN A 404 9.18 6.07 28.13
CA ASN A 404 10.22 6.35 29.11
C ASN A 404 11.22 7.39 28.60
N GLN A 405 10.73 8.51 28.09
CA GLN A 405 11.51 9.61 27.46
C GLN A 405 12.27 9.27 26.18
N ALA A 406 12.22 8.02 25.69
CA ALA A 406 12.82 7.64 24.42
C ALA A 406 11.83 7.75 23.26
N ARG A 407 12.34 8.19 22.10
CA ARG A 407 11.60 8.25 20.83
C ARG A 407 11.83 6.97 20.03
N TYR A 408 10.74 6.32 19.68
CA TYR A 408 10.69 5.11 18.88
C TYR A 408 10.04 5.35 17.52
N VAL A 409 10.49 4.61 16.52
CA VAL A 409 9.92 4.61 15.17
C VAL A 409 9.59 3.18 14.74
N ALA A 410 8.47 3.01 14.04
CA ALA A 410 7.99 1.68 13.63
C ALA A 410 8.81 1.15 12.43
N ARG A 411 9.19 -0.13 12.47
CA ARG A 411 9.80 -0.85 11.35
C ARG A 411 9.17 -2.22 11.20
N LEU A 412 8.81 -2.59 9.98
CA LEU A 412 8.46 -3.97 9.69
C LEU A 412 9.76 -4.77 9.50
N VAL A 413 9.92 -5.84 10.29
CA VAL A 413 11.14 -6.65 10.28
C VAL A 413 10.79 -8.11 10.04
N SER A 414 11.61 -8.79 9.23
CA SER A 414 11.47 -10.22 9.04
C SER A 414 11.81 -10.95 10.33
N ARG A 415 11.02 -11.95 10.66
CA ARG A 415 11.27 -12.85 11.78
C ARG A 415 11.73 -14.18 11.23
N SER A 416 12.86 -14.66 11.71
CA SER A 416 13.31 -16.03 11.40
C SER A 416 12.22 -17.03 11.81
N PRO A 417 12.06 -18.12 11.06
CA PRO A 417 11.07 -19.14 11.39
C PRO A 417 11.26 -19.58 12.85
N VAL A 418 10.13 -19.60 13.54
CA VAL A 418 9.81 -20.29 14.79
C VAL A 418 10.94 -21.18 15.29
N VAL A 419 11.53 -20.86 16.44
CA VAL A 419 12.36 -21.81 17.19
C VAL A 419 11.52 -23.07 17.37
N GLU A 420 12.03 -24.26 17.01
CA GLU A 420 11.31 -25.52 17.23
C GLU A 420 10.87 -25.61 18.69
N THR A 421 9.61 -25.27 18.95
CA THR A 421 9.02 -25.40 20.27
C THR A 421 8.61 -26.85 20.42
N ASN A 422 9.20 -27.58 21.37
CA ASN A 422 8.80 -28.94 21.73
C ASN A 422 7.41 -29.04 22.40
N LYS A 423 6.59 -27.99 22.34
CA LYS A 423 5.25 -27.95 22.94
C LYS A 423 4.21 -28.26 21.86
N PRO A 424 3.68 -29.49 21.79
CA PRO A 424 2.66 -29.82 20.80
C PRO A 424 1.39 -29.02 21.06
N LEU A 425 0.73 -28.58 19.99
CA LEU A 425 -0.63 -28.04 20.08
C LEU A 425 -1.58 -29.18 20.47
N VAL A 426 -2.21 -29.08 21.64
CA VAL A 426 -3.11 -30.12 22.16
C VAL A 426 -4.50 -29.53 22.37
N PHE A 427 -5.49 -30.09 21.68
CA PHE A 427 -6.89 -29.82 21.95
C PHE A 427 -7.43 -30.82 22.98
N HIS A 428 -7.68 -30.36 24.20
CA HIS A 428 -8.29 -31.14 25.26
C HIS A 428 -9.71 -31.60 24.90
N LYS A 429 -9.99 -32.90 25.04
CA LYS A 429 -11.28 -33.54 24.71
C LYS A 429 -12.45 -33.05 25.57
N HIS A 430 -12.16 -32.58 26.78
CA HIS A 430 -13.16 -32.12 27.75
C HIS A 430 -13.32 -30.59 27.77
N ARG A 431 -12.89 -29.91 26.70
CA ARG A 431 -13.05 -28.46 26.55
C ARG A 431 -13.83 -28.13 25.27
N THR A 432 -14.45 -26.96 25.27
CA THR A 432 -15.21 -26.39 24.15
C THR A 432 -14.40 -25.29 23.47
N TYR A 433 -14.34 -25.27 22.15
CA TYR A 433 -13.66 -24.19 21.41
C TYR A 433 -14.66 -23.36 20.61
N LEU A 434 -14.61 -22.05 20.79
CA LEU A 434 -15.53 -21.09 20.18
C LEU A 434 -14.90 -20.48 18.93
N ILE A 435 -15.60 -20.50 17.80
CA ILE A 435 -15.18 -19.89 16.55
C ILE A 435 -16.21 -18.85 16.10
N THR A 436 -15.88 -17.57 16.18
CA THR A 436 -16.73 -16.49 15.66
C THR A 436 -16.51 -16.29 14.17
N GLY A 437 -17.56 -15.92 13.44
CA GLY A 437 -17.51 -16.06 11.98
C GLY A 437 -17.38 -17.52 11.54
N GLY A 438 -17.76 -18.46 12.42
CA GLY A 438 -17.54 -19.90 12.27
C GLY A 438 -18.29 -20.53 11.10
N LEU A 439 -19.28 -19.83 10.54
CA LEU A 439 -20.02 -20.24 9.35
C LEU A 439 -19.46 -19.63 8.05
N GLY A 440 -18.46 -18.73 8.16
CA GLY A 440 -17.73 -18.17 7.03
C GLY A 440 -16.64 -19.11 6.51
N ASP A 441 -16.07 -18.79 5.36
CA ASP A 441 -15.12 -19.67 4.68
C ASP A 441 -13.87 -19.99 5.53
N LEU A 442 -13.26 -18.96 6.15
CA LEU A 442 -12.11 -19.14 7.03
C LEU A 442 -12.49 -19.81 8.36
N GLY A 443 -13.64 -19.45 8.94
CA GLY A 443 -14.11 -20.07 10.18
C GLY A 443 -14.36 -21.58 10.02
N LEU A 444 -14.97 -22.00 8.91
CA LEU A 444 -15.18 -23.41 8.58
C LEU A 444 -13.87 -24.14 8.26
N LEU A 445 -12.93 -23.48 7.59
CA LEU A 445 -11.60 -24.04 7.35
C LEU A 445 -10.88 -24.33 8.67
N VAL A 446 -10.86 -23.36 9.58
CA VAL A 446 -10.23 -23.51 10.90
C VAL A 446 -10.96 -24.56 11.72
N ALA A 447 -12.30 -24.58 11.70
CA ALA A 447 -13.08 -25.62 12.38
C ALA A 447 -12.69 -27.03 11.89
N GLN A 448 -12.58 -27.22 10.57
CA GLN A 448 -12.14 -28.50 10.00
C GLN A 448 -10.73 -28.87 10.46
N TRP A 449 -9.78 -27.94 10.36
CA TRP A 449 -8.40 -28.16 10.81
C TRP A 449 -8.34 -28.50 12.30
N MET A 450 -9.06 -27.78 13.17
CA MET A 450 -9.08 -28.07 14.61
C MET A 450 -9.59 -29.48 14.90
N VAL A 451 -10.64 -29.94 14.21
CA VAL A 451 -11.16 -31.31 14.37
C VAL A 451 -10.14 -32.35 13.90
N GLU A 452 -9.48 -32.11 12.77
CA GLU A 452 -8.40 -32.96 12.25
C GLU A 452 -7.22 -33.03 13.23
N GLN A 453 -6.94 -31.94 13.96
CA GLN A 453 -5.94 -31.88 15.03
C GLN A 453 -6.45 -32.41 16.38
N GLY A 454 -7.68 -32.91 16.45
CA GLY A 454 -8.22 -33.63 17.61
C GLY A 454 -9.21 -32.87 18.48
N ALA A 455 -9.59 -31.64 18.14
CA ALA A 455 -10.65 -30.92 18.84
C ALA A 455 -11.99 -31.68 18.77
N LYS A 456 -12.66 -31.84 19.92
CA LYS A 456 -13.88 -32.66 20.02
C LYS A 456 -15.17 -31.89 20.23
N ASN A 457 -15.10 -30.64 20.70
CA ASN A 457 -16.29 -29.82 20.94
C ASN A 457 -16.07 -28.44 20.35
N LEU A 458 -16.84 -28.10 19.31
CA LEU A 458 -16.79 -26.79 18.67
C LEU A 458 -18.13 -26.07 18.82
N VAL A 459 -18.06 -24.77 19.06
CA VAL A 459 -19.21 -23.86 18.96
C VAL A 459 -18.92 -22.87 17.83
N LEU A 460 -19.67 -22.98 16.74
CA LEU A 460 -19.54 -22.10 15.57
C LEU A 460 -20.58 -20.99 15.67
N VAL A 461 -20.12 -19.74 15.67
CA VAL A 461 -20.99 -18.57 15.86
C VAL A 461 -21.07 -17.73 14.60
N GLY A 462 -22.29 -17.35 14.26
CA GLY A 462 -22.59 -16.38 13.21
C GLY A 462 -23.90 -15.63 13.50
N ARG A 463 -24.11 -14.50 12.81
CA ARG A 463 -25.33 -13.70 12.95
C ARG A 463 -26.55 -14.32 12.26
N SER A 464 -26.31 -15.15 11.25
CA SER A 464 -27.34 -15.79 10.43
C SER A 464 -27.42 -17.28 10.72
N SER A 465 -28.59 -17.86 10.56
CA SER A 465 -28.78 -19.31 10.58
C SER A 465 -27.93 -20.01 9.50
N PRO A 466 -27.54 -21.27 9.70
CA PRO A 466 -26.84 -22.05 8.68
C PRO A 466 -27.59 -22.05 7.36
N LYS A 467 -26.90 -21.69 6.27
CA LYS A 467 -27.44 -21.86 4.92
C LYS A 467 -27.39 -23.35 4.53
N PRO A 468 -28.32 -23.87 3.71
CA PRO A 468 -28.29 -25.28 3.28
C PRO A 468 -26.94 -25.71 2.68
N ALA A 469 -26.26 -24.80 1.98
CA ALA A 469 -24.95 -25.04 1.37
C ALA A 469 -23.82 -25.41 2.37
N ILE A 470 -23.94 -25.06 3.64
CA ILE A 470 -22.91 -25.38 4.65
C ILE A 470 -23.23 -26.63 5.48
N GLU A 471 -24.44 -27.18 5.38
CA GLU A 471 -24.84 -28.38 6.15
C GLU A 471 -23.95 -29.59 5.86
N HIS A 472 -23.55 -29.79 4.60
CA HIS A 472 -22.63 -30.87 4.25
C HIS A 472 -21.27 -30.71 4.94
N LYS A 473 -20.77 -29.46 5.07
CA LYS A 473 -19.51 -29.18 5.78
C LYS A 473 -19.64 -29.47 7.27
N LEU A 474 -20.77 -29.10 7.90
CA LEU A 474 -21.03 -29.40 9.31
C LEU A 474 -21.11 -30.92 9.56
N ARG A 475 -21.87 -31.66 8.76
CA ARG A 475 -21.94 -33.13 8.83
C ARG A 475 -20.57 -33.79 8.66
N LYS A 476 -19.70 -33.24 7.81
CA LYS A 476 -18.33 -33.74 7.66
C LYS A 476 -17.53 -33.62 8.97
N LEU A 477 -17.67 -32.53 9.71
CA LEU A 477 -17.02 -32.35 11.02
C LEU A 477 -17.55 -33.35 12.04
N GLU A 478 -18.87 -33.58 12.06
CA GLU A 478 -19.51 -34.57 12.94
C GLU A 478 -19.06 -36.00 12.63
N ASN A 479 -18.95 -36.34 11.35
CA ASN A 479 -18.43 -37.64 10.89
C ASN A 479 -16.96 -37.87 11.25
N LEU A 480 -16.17 -36.79 11.45
CA LEU A 480 -14.81 -36.86 11.99
C LEU A 480 -14.78 -37.02 13.54
N GLY A 481 -15.96 -37.14 14.15
CA GLY A 481 -16.13 -37.42 15.58
C GLY A 481 -16.06 -36.19 16.47
N ALA A 482 -16.42 -35.01 15.95
CA ALA A 482 -16.56 -33.78 16.74
C ALA A 482 -18.04 -33.46 17.01
N ARG A 483 -18.34 -32.98 18.21
CA ARG A 483 -19.61 -32.34 18.52
C ARG A 483 -19.56 -30.90 18.05
N VAL A 484 -20.40 -30.54 17.07
CA VAL A 484 -20.47 -29.18 16.54
C VAL A 484 -21.81 -28.55 16.91
N VAL A 485 -21.76 -27.48 17.68
CA VAL A 485 -22.94 -26.66 18.00
C VAL A 485 -22.87 -25.39 17.18
N VAL A 486 -23.91 -25.12 16.38
CA VAL A 486 -24.04 -23.81 15.73
C VAL A 486 -24.91 -22.91 16.61
N ALA A 487 -24.38 -21.74 16.98
CA ALA A 487 -25.10 -20.74 17.75
C ALA A 487 -25.26 -19.44 16.93
N GLN A 488 -26.47 -18.91 16.94
CA GLN A 488 -26.76 -17.62 16.34
C GLN A 488 -26.55 -16.53 17.39
N ALA A 489 -25.56 -15.67 17.17
CA ALA A 489 -25.29 -14.52 18.02
C ALA A 489 -24.54 -13.42 17.26
N ASP A 490 -24.82 -12.17 17.60
CA ASP A 490 -23.98 -11.03 17.27
C ASP A 490 -22.97 -10.80 18.38
N VAL A 491 -21.69 -11.03 18.09
CA VAL A 491 -20.61 -10.88 19.05
C VAL A 491 -20.40 -9.44 19.51
N SER A 492 -20.87 -8.45 18.75
CA SER A 492 -20.85 -7.05 19.16
C SER A 492 -21.90 -6.71 20.23
N ASN A 493 -22.90 -7.57 20.44
CA ASN A 493 -23.88 -7.44 21.50
C ASN A 493 -23.42 -8.18 22.76
N ALA A 494 -23.07 -7.44 23.82
CA ALA A 494 -22.56 -8.03 25.06
C ALA A 494 -23.55 -9.00 25.74
N GLY A 495 -24.86 -8.73 25.65
CA GLY A 495 -25.90 -9.62 26.18
C GLY A 495 -25.94 -10.96 25.47
N GLN A 496 -25.88 -10.96 24.13
CA GLN A 496 -25.86 -12.20 23.34
C GLN A 496 -24.57 -13.02 23.57
N VAL A 497 -23.42 -12.36 23.73
CA VAL A 497 -22.17 -13.05 24.10
C VAL A 497 -22.27 -13.66 25.51
N THR A 498 -22.88 -12.94 26.45
CA THR A 498 -23.12 -13.44 27.80
C THR A 498 -24.00 -14.70 27.77
N GLU A 499 -25.13 -14.67 27.05
CA GLU A 499 -26.01 -15.84 26.90
C GLU A 499 -25.29 -17.04 26.25
N LEU A 500 -24.47 -16.78 25.24
CA LEU A 500 -23.66 -17.80 24.57
C LEU A 500 -22.68 -18.46 25.54
N LEU A 501 -21.93 -17.67 26.32
CA LEU A 501 -20.95 -18.17 27.27
C LEU A 501 -21.62 -18.95 28.41
N THR A 502 -22.75 -18.47 28.93
CA THR A 502 -23.56 -19.16 29.94
C THR A 502 -24.02 -20.54 29.43
N LYS A 503 -24.47 -20.65 28.18
CA LYS A 503 -24.85 -21.94 27.57
C LYS A 503 -23.66 -22.90 27.46
N ILE A 504 -22.47 -22.38 27.17
CA ILE A 504 -21.24 -23.20 27.11
C ILE A 504 -20.90 -23.72 28.52
N GLU A 505 -20.93 -22.86 29.53
CA GLU A 505 -20.68 -23.24 30.93
C GLU A 505 -21.65 -24.30 31.43
N GLN A 506 -22.95 -24.15 31.13
CA GLN A 506 -23.99 -25.14 31.48
C GLN A 506 -23.79 -26.51 30.82
N SER A 507 -23.04 -26.60 29.72
CA SER A 507 -22.79 -27.87 29.03
C SER A 507 -21.80 -28.81 29.73
N SER A 508 -21.28 -28.43 30.92
CA SER A 508 -20.26 -29.16 31.69
C SER A 508 -18.91 -29.35 30.97
N LEU A 509 -18.70 -28.65 29.84
CA LEU A 509 -17.47 -28.63 29.06
C LEU A 509 -16.94 -27.19 29.00
N PRO A 510 -15.98 -26.80 29.86
CA PRO A 510 -15.53 -25.42 29.97
C PRO A 510 -14.93 -24.90 28.65
N LEU A 511 -15.00 -23.59 28.46
CA LEU A 511 -14.39 -22.93 27.30
C LEU A 511 -12.86 -23.11 27.35
N GLY A 512 -12.31 -23.59 26.24
CA GLY A 512 -10.90 -23.90 26.04
C GLY A 512 -10.15 -22.91 25.21
N GLY A 513 -10.79 -22.32 24.21
CA GLY A 513 -10.14 -21.32 23.39
C GLY A 513 -11.12 -20.63 22.47
N ILE A 514 -10.68 -19.48 21.96
CA ILE A 514 -11.47 -18.64 21.07
C ILE A 514 -10.67 -18.41 19.80
N VAL A 515 -11.31 -18.62 18.66
CA VAL A 515 -10.85 -18.10 17.37
C VAL A 515 -11.86 -17.06 16.90
N HIS A 516 -11.43 -15.80 16.86
CA HIS A 516 -12.22 -14.69 16.37
C HIS A 516 -11.93 -14.44 14.88
N ALA A 517 -12.77 -15.02 14.01
CA ALA A 517 -12.71 -14.83 12.56
C ALA A 517 -13.93 -14.03 12.02
N ALA A 518 -14.71 -13.42 12.91
CA ALA A 518 -15.80 -12.53 12.51
C ALA A 518 -15.25 -11.23 11.90
N GLY A 519 -15.87 -10.79 10.82
CA GLY A 519 -15.50 -9.55 10.15
C GLY A 519 -16.19 -9.41 8.81
N VAL A 520 -16.24 -8.17 8.34
CA VAL A 520 -16.64 -7.81 6.98
C VAL A 520 -15.58 -6.88 6.42
N VAL A 521 -15.52 -6.78 5.09
CA VAL A 521 -14.68 -5.82 4.39
C VAL A 521 -15.57 -4.95 3.53
N GLU A 522 -15.24 -3.68 3.46
CA GLU A 522 -15.85 -2.74 2.53
C GLU A 522 -14.74 -1.93 1.87
N PHE A 523 -14.78 -1.83 0.54
CA PHE A 523 -13.85 -1.02 -0.23
C PHE A 523 -14.51 0.31 -0.53
N SER A 524 -13.98 1.38 0.05
CA SER A 524 -14.38 2.75 -0.23
C SER A 524 -13.27 3.70 0.22
N GLY A 525 -12.80 4.53 -0.72
CA GLY A 525 -11.79 5.55 -0.45
C GLY A 525 -12.30 6.62 0.51
N LEU A 526 -11.41 7.23 1.28
CA LEU A 526 -11.77 8.14 2.36
C LEU A 526 -12.60 9.35 1.88
N SER A 527 -12.36 9.82 0.65
CA SER A 527 -13.09 10.94 0.04
C SER A 527 -14.58 10.68 -0.18
N GLN A 528 -14.99 9.42 -0.38
CA GLN A 528 -16.39 9.03 -0.65
C GLN A 528 -16.99 8.18 0.47
N GLN A 529 -16.23 7.94 1.53
CA GLN A 529 -16.63 7.06 2.61
C GLN A 529 -17.73 7.70 3.48
N ASP A 530 -18.68 6.88 3.90
CA ASP A 530 -19.70 7.27 4.86
C ASP A 530 -19.35 6.69 6.24
N TRP A 531 -19.58 7.48 7.29
CA TRP A 531 -19.27 6.98 8.63
C TRP A 531 -20.14 5.79 9.03
N GLN A 532 -21.44 5.81 8.74
CA GLN A 532 -22.32 4.72 9.19
C GLN A 532 -21.83 3.38 8.63
N ARG A 533 -21.40 3.37 7.37
CA ARG A 533 -20.72 2.22 6.73
C ARG A 533 -19.36 1.92 7.34
N PHE A 534 -18.52 2.95 7.57
CA PHE A 534 -17.24 2.80 8.24
C PHE A 534 -17.39 2.08 9.60
N ALA A 535 -18.31 2.54 10.45
CA ALA A 535 -18.57 1.95 11.75
C ALA A 535 -19.09 0.51 11.66
N GLN A 536 -19.93 0.19 10.68
CA GLN A 536 -20.40 -1.20 10.48
C GLN A 536 -19.25 -2.19 10.26
N VAL A 537 -18.15 -1.77 9.62
CA VAL A 537 -16.95 -2.59 9.45
C VAL A 537 -16.18 -2.78 10.76
N LEU A 538 -16.15 -1.76 11.63
CA LEU A 538 -15.47 -1.82 12.92
C LEU A 538 -16.16 -2.81 13.88
N VAL A 539 -17.49 -2.74 13.98
CA VAL A 539 -18.30 -3.32 15.06
C VAL A 539 -17.92 -4.76 15.42
N ALA A 540 -17.79 -5.66 14.43
CA ALA A 540 -17.52 -7.07 14.69
C ALA A 540 -16.12 -7.30 15.29
N LYS A 541 -15.10 -6.57 14.81
CA LYS A 541 -13.69 -6.73 15.21
C LYS A 541 -13.32 -5.89 16.42
N VAL A 542 -13.92 -4.72 16.57
CA VAL A 542 -13.70 -3.80 17.69
C VAL A 542 -14.57 -4.21 18.88
N GLN A 543 -15.87 -3.91 18.83
CA GLN A 543 -16.80 -4.23 19.92
C GLN A 543 -16.89 -5.74 20.17
N GLY A 544 -16.93 -6.54 19.12
CA GLY A 544 -17.04 -8.00 19.25
C GLY A 544 -15.85 -8.64 19.97
N THR A 545 -14.62 -8.20 19.66
CA THR A 545 -13.43 -8.71 20.34
C THR A 545 -13.33 -8.18 21.77
N TRP A 546 -13.73 -6.93 22.01
CA TRP A 546 -13.79 -6.39 23.36
C TRP A 546 -14.75 -7.15 24.27
N ASN A 547 -15.96 -7.46 23.78
CA ASN A 547 -16.93 -8.26 24.52
C ASN A 547 -16.37 -9.65 24.85
N LEU A 548 -15.76 -10.32 23.87
CA LEU A 548 -15.11 -11.61 24.08
C LEU A 548 -13.98 -11.51 25.09
N HIS A 549 -13.17 -10.45 25.04
CA HIS A 549 -12.12 -10.22 26.01
C HIS A 549 -12.68 -10.01 27.42
N ALA A 550 -13.54 -9.02 27.60
CA ALA A 550 -14.08 -8.62 28.90
C ALA A 550 -14.83 -9.76 29.60
N LEU A 551 -15.63 -10.53 28.85
CA LEU A 551 -16.45 -11.62 29.41
C LEU A 551 -15.67 -12.94 29.61
N THR A 552 -14.40 -13.01 29.20
CA THR A 552 -13.57 -14.23 29.33
C THR A 552 -12.25 -14.02 30.07
N GLN A 553 -12.04 -12.86 30.70
CA GLN A 553 -10.80 -12.58 31.47
C GLN A 553 -10.55 -13.62 32.58
N ASN A 554 -11.61 -14.09 33.24
CA ASN A 554 -11.51 -15.06 34.34
C ASN A 554 -11.57 -16.52 33.88
N GLN A 555 -11.60 -16.76 32.57
CA GLN A 555 -11.66 -18.12 32.02
C GLN A 555 -10.24 -18.60 31.66
N PRO A 556 -9.86 -19.83 32.00
CA PRO A 556 -8.49 -20.32 31.82
C PRO A 556 -8.23 -20.76 30.37
N LEU A 557 -8.40 -19.87 29.40
CA LEU A 557 -8.26 -20.19 27.97
C LEU A 557 -6.85 -20.72 27.66
N ASP A 558 -6.76 -21.70 26.75
CA ASP A 558 -5.50 -22.16 26.16
C ASP A 558 -4.99 -21.16 25.11
N PHE A 559 -5.92 -20.53 24.37
CA PHE A 559 -5.61 -19.53 23.36
C PHE A 559 -6.77 -18.56 23.13
N PHE A 560 -6.44 -17.36 22.65
CA PHE A 560 -7.37 -16.36 22.14
C PHE A 560 -6.80 -15.81 20.83
N VAL A 561 -7.28 -16.32 19.69
CA VAL A 561 -6.73 -15.99 18.37
C VAL A 561 -7.63 -15.00 17.65
N CYS A 562 -7.06 -13.91 17.15
CA CYS A 562 -7.75 -12.93 16.32
C CYS A 562 -7.24 -13.00 14.88
N PHE A 563 -8.16 -13.13 13.93
CA PHE A 563 -7.82 -13.06 12.51
C PHE A 563 -7.82 -11.60 12.08
N SER A 564 -6.63 -10.99 12.12
CA SER A 564 -6.38 -9.64 11.65
C SER A 564 -6.03 -9.63 10.16
N SER A 565 -5.47 -8.53 9.66
CA SER A 565 -5.06 -8.41 8.26
C SER A 565 -3.81 -7.56 8.12
N ILE A 566 -3.03 -7.83 7.06
CA ILE A 566 -1.90 -6.99 6.66
C ILE A 566 -2.28 -5.52 6.46
N SER A 567 -3.57 -5.21 6.22
CA SER A 567 -4.06 -3.84 6.05
C SER A 567 -3.91 -2.98 7.31
N SER A 568 -3.86 -3.53 8.53
CA SER A 568 -3.58 -2.74 9.73
C SER A 568 -2.08 -2.44 9.89
N LEU A 569 -1.21 -3.25 9.27
CA LEU A 569 0.24 -3.07 9.32
C LEU A 569 0.72 -2.08 8.27
N LEU A 570 0.31 -2.28 7.02
CA LEU A 570 0.81 -1.54 5.86
C LEU A 570 -0.15 -0.46 5.37
N GLY A 571 -1.43 -0.52 5.77
CA GLY A 571 -2.49 0.20 5.07
C GLY A 571 -2.82 -0.46 3.73
N SER A 572 -3.95 -0.07 3.13
CA SER A 572 -4.29 -0.36 1.74
C SER A 572 -5.33 0.65 1.28
N HIS A 573 -5.19 1.12 0.04
CA HIS A 573 -6.16 2.00 -0.61
C HIS A 573 -7.57 1.39 -0.55
N GLY A 574 -8.55 2.23 -0.23
CA GLY A 574 -9.96 1.89 -0.08
C GLY A 574 -10.30 1.11 1.19
N LEU A 575 -9.33 0.82 2.06
CA LEU A 575 -9.51 -0.05 3.24
C LEU A 575 -9.33 0.70 4.57
N GLY A 576 -9.67 1.99 4.63
CA GLY A 576 -9.57 2.80 5.86
C GLY A 576 -10.28 2.17 7.07
N SER A 577 -11.55 1.77 6.90
CA SER A 577 -12.35 1.15 7.97
C SER A 577 -11.85 -0.25 8.34
N TYR A 578 -11.44 -1.04 7.36
CA TYR A 578 -10.94 -2.39 7.59
C TYR A 578 -9.54 -2.37 8.23
N GLY A 579 -8.66 -1.46 7.83
CA GLY A 579 -7.37 -1.20 8.48
C GLY A 579 -7.54 -0.80 9.93
N ALA A 580 -8.45 0.13 10.21
CA ALA A 580 -8.81 0.56 11.56
C ALA A 580 -9.34 -0.59 12.43
N ALA A 581 -10.28 -1.38 11.92
CA ALA A 581 -10.85 -2.53 12.62
C ALA A 581 -9.78 -3.57 13.03
N ASN A 582 -8.82 -3.84 12.12
CA ASN A 582 -7.76 -4.80 12.36
C ASN A 582 -6.66 -4.25 13.28
N ALA A 583 -6.39 -2.94 13.27
CA ALA A 583 -5.47 -2.32 14.22
C ALA A 583 -5.94 -2.46 15.68
N PHE A 584 -7.26 -2.52 15.91
CA PHE A 584 -7.82 -2.87 17.23
C PHE A 584 -7.49 -4.30 17.65
N LEU A 585 -7.62 -5.26 16.72
CA LEU A 585 -7.27 -6.67 16.99
C LEU A 585 -5.79 -6.83 17.35
N ASP A 586 -4.94 -6.01 16.73
CA ASP A 586 -3.51 -6.02 17.02
C ASP A 586 -3.23 -5.49 18.43
N ALA A 587 -3.86 -4.36 18.79
CA ALA A 587 -3.71 -3.75 20.11
C ALA A 587 -4.30 -4.59 21.25
N ILE A 588 -5.46 -5.23 21.04
CA ILE A 588 -6.10 -6.05 22.09
C ILE A 588 -5.29 -7.32 22.40
N ALA A 589 -4.53 -7.85 21.44
CA ALA A 589 -3.65 -8.98 21.70
C ALA A 589 -2.52 -8.60 22.68
N ALA A 590 -1.82 -7.48 22.41
CA ALA A 590 -0.83 -6.94 23.34
C ALA A 590 -1.43 -6.55 24.70
N HIS A 591 -2.63 -5.94 24.71
CA HIS A 591 -3.35 -5.60 25.94
C HIS A 591 -3.63 -6.84 26.80
N ARG A 592 -4.12 -7.93 26.19
CA ARG A 592 -4.37 -9.20 26.89
C ARG A 592 -3.10 -9.82 27.45
N GLN A 593 -2.02 -9.83 26.67
CA GLN A 593 -0.74 -10.37 27.13
C GLN A 593 -0.17 -9.57 28.31
N ALA A 594 -0.32 -8.24 28.32
CA ALA A 594 0.08 -7.42 29.45
C ALA A 594 -0.70 -7.75 30.74
N LEU A 595 -1.90 -8.33 30.63
CA LEU A 595 -2.70 -8.85 31.74
C LEU A 595 -2.38 -10.32 32.09
N GLY A 596 -1.39 -10.94 31.43
CA GLY A 596 -1.07 -12.36 31.58
C GLY A 596 -2.09 -13.30 30.94
N LEU A 597 -2.96 -12.79 30.06
CA LEU A 597 -3.96 -13.59 29.36
C LEU A 597 -3.44 -14.02 27.98
N PRO A 598 -3.78 -15.23 27.50
CA PRO A 598 -3.37 -15.66 26.18
C PRO A 598 -4.01 -14.77 25.12
N ALA A 599 -3.23 -14.41 24.10
CA ALA A 599 -3.69 -13.76 22.90
C ALA A 599 -2.67 -13.89 21.77
N LEU A 600 -3.18 -14.08 20.55
CA LEU A 600 -2.42 -14.08 19.30
C LEU A 600 -3.27 -13.38 18.24
N THR A 601 -2.77 -12.32 17.62
CA THR A 601 -3.35 -11.77 16.39
C THR A 601 -2.52 -12.24 15.20
N VAL A 602 -3.14 -12.51 14.06
CA VAL A 602 -2.39 -12.83 12.82
C VAL A 602 -2.83 -11.91 11.71
N ASN A 603 -1.91 -11.08 11.22
CA ASN A 603 -2.15 -10.12 10.15
C ASN A 603 -2.06 -10.79 8.78
N TRP A 604 -3.11 -11.53 8.42
CA TRP A 604 -3.13 -12.30 7.18
C TRP A 604 -3.02 -11.42 5.92
N GLY A 605 -2.19 -11.87 4.98
CA GLY A 605 -2.28 -11.48 3.57
C GLY A 605 -3.54 -12.02 2.89
N PRO A 606 -3.74 -11.73 1.59
CA PRO A 606 -4.89 -12.20 0.84
C PRO A 606 -4.90 -13.74 0.75
N TRP A 607 -6.06 -14.36 0.98
CA TRP A 607 -6.24 -15.80 0.79
C TRP A 607 -6.78 -16.07 -0.62
N GLY A 608 -6.13 -16.96 -1.37
CA GLY A 608 -6.41 -17.10 -2.81
C GLY A 608 -7.70 -17.83 -3.16
N GLU A 609 -8.08 -18.84 -2.37
CA GLU A 609 -9.18 -19.77 -2.72
C GLU A 609 -10.44 -19.55 -1.87
N ILE A 610 -10.32 -18.83 -0.76
CA ILE A 610 -11.35 -18.71 0.27
C ILE A 610 -11.30 -17.35 0.95
N GLY A 611 -12.36 -17.02 1.69
CA GLY A 611 -12.42 -15.79 2.49
C GLY A 611 -12.66 -14.54 1.64
N MET A 612 -12.30 -13.38 2.19
CA MET A 612 -12.58 -12.09 1.56
C MET A 612 -11.67 -11.82 0.35
N GLY A 613 -10.43 -12.32 0.36
CA GLY A 613 -9.47 -12.16 -0.74
C GLY A 613 -9.94 -12.81 -2.05
N ALA A 614 -10.53 -14.01 -1.96
CA ALA A 614 -11.09 -14.73 -3.11
C ALA A 614 -12.34 -14.06 -3.71
N LYS A 615 -12.95 -13.09 -3.01
CA LYS A 615 -14.16 -12.36 -3.44
C LYS A 615 -13.83 -10.98 -4.04
N LEU A 616 -12.54 -10.61 -4.11
CA LEU A 616 -12.09 -9.38 -4.74
C LEU A 616 -12.31 -9.44 -6.26
N SER A 617 -12.57 -8.30 -6.89
CA SER A 617 -12.61 -8.21 -8.34
C SER A 617 -11.24 -8.51 -8.94
N THR A 618 -11.21 -8.94 -10.20
CA THR A 618 -9.97 -9.27 -10.93
C THR A 618 -8.99 -8.09 -10.93
N ASP A 619 -9.49 -6.86 -11.05
CA ASP A 619 -8.67 -5.65 -11.01
C ASP A 619 -7.98 -5.44 -9.65
N HIS A 620 -8.69 -5.69 -8.55
CA HIS A 620 -8.12 -5.61 -7.20
C HIS A 620 -7.09 -6.71 -6.95
N GLN A 621 -7.35 -7.93 -7.43
CA GLN A 621 -6.38 -9.03 -7.35
C GLN A 621 -5.12 -8.71 -8.17
N GLY A 622 -5.28 -8.11 -9.36
CA GLY A 622 -4.16 -7.66 -10.20
C GLY A 622 -3.30 -6.60 -9.52
N ARG A 623 -3.91 -5.62 -8.83
CA ARG A 623 -3.18 -4.59 -8.05
C ARG A 623 -2.39 -5.18 -6.90
N ILE A 624 -2.97 -6.08 -6.13
CA ILE A 624 -2.30 -6.77 -5.02
C ILE A 624 -1.09 -7.57 -5.53
N ALA A 625 -1.26 -8.29 -6.64
CA ALA A 625 -0.17 -9.03 -7.28
C ALA A 625 0.95 -8.09 -7.78
N ALA A 626 0.58 -6.94 -8.36
CA ALA A 626 1.54 -5.92 -8.79
C ALA A 626 2.33 -5.28 -7.63
N TRP A 627 1.79 -5.30 -6.40
CA TRP A 627 2.51 -4.91 -5.19
C TRP A 627 3.44 -6.01 -4.64
N GLY A 628 3.56 -7.15 -5.33
CA GLY A 628 4.41 -8.26 -4.91
C GLY A 628 3.80 -9.13 -3.81
N LEU A 629 2.51 -8.96 -3.49
CA LEU A 629 1.82 -9.78 -2.50
C LEU A 629 1.20 -11.01 -3.17
N ALA A 630 1.73 -12.18 -2.83
CA ALA A 630 1.16 -13.46 -3.26
C ALA A 630 -0.01 -13.89 -2.37
N ASN A 631 -0.93 -14.66 -2.95
CA ASN A 631 -2.03 -15.26 -2.21
C ASN A 631 -1.54 -16.38 -1.28
N VAL A 632 -2.09 -16.40 -0.07
CA VAL A 632 -1.93 -17.49 0.90
C VAL A 632 -2.83 -18.66 0.51
N ALA A 633 -2.24 -19.83 0.24
CA ALA A 633 -3.01 -21.05 0.02
C ALA A 633 -3.56 -21.58 1.36
N PRO A 634 -4.77 -22.19 1.39
CA PRO A 634 -5.41 -22.59 2.65
C PRO A 634 -4.55 -23.50 3.54
N LYS A 635 -3.87 -24.48 2.94
CA LYS A 635 -2.99 -25.41 3.68
C LYS A 635 -1.76 -24.70 4.26
N GLN A 636 -1.22 -23.70 3.57
CA GLN A 636 -0.07 -22.92 4.06
C GLN A 636 -0.49 -22.01 5.22
N GLY A 637 -1.63 -21.34 5.11
CA GLY A 637 -2.16 -20.51 6.19
C GLY A 637 -2.47 -21.31 7.46
N LEU A 638 -3.07 -22.50 7.34
CA LEU A 638 -3.29 -23.39 8.49
C LEU A 638 -1.99 -23.89 9.12
N PHE A 639 -0.99 -24.23 8.29
CA PHE A 639 0.33 -24.62 8.79
C PHE A 639 1.00 -23.46 9.55
N ALA A 640 0.92 -22.23 9.03
CA ALA A 640 1.41 -21.05 9.73
C ALA A 640 0.70 -20.83 11.07
N LEU A 641 -0.64 -20.95 11.10
CA LEU A 641 -1.43 -20.83 12.31
C LEU A 641 -1.03 -21.87 13.38
N GLU A 642 -0.83 -23.13 12.97
CA GLU A 642 -0.39 -24.20 13.86
C GLU A 642 0.97 -23.89 14.50
N GLN A 643 1.93 -23.42 13.72
CA GLN A 643 3.26 -23.05 14.22
C GLN A 643 3.23 -21.83 15.14
N LEU A 644 2.39 -20.83 14.85
CA LEU A 644 2.25 -19.64 15.69
C LEU A 644 1.58 -19.95 17.04
N LEU A 645 0.58 -20.84 17.05
CA LEU A 645 -0.11 -21.26 18.27
C LEU A 645 0.76 -22.03 19.27
N GLN A 646 1.90 -22.56 18.84
CA GLN A 646 2.85 -23.25 19.70
C GLN A 646 3.85 -22.30 20.38
N GLN A 647 3.82 -21.02 20.02
CA GLN A 647 4.70 -19.98 20.55
C GLN A 647 3.97 -19.01 21.46
N ASP A 648 4.74 -18.28 22.26
CA ASP A 648 4.26 -17.22 23.14
C ASP A 648 4.39 -15.85 22.44
N LEU A 649 3.56 -15.62 21.40
CA LEU A 649 3.60 -14.41 20.56
C LEU A 649 2.28 -13.64 20.62
N ALA A 650 2.35 -12.31 20.67
CA ALA A 650 1.18 -11.44 20.60
C ALA A 650 0.67 -11.25 19.17
N GLN A 651 1.60 -11.15 18.22
CA GLN A 651 1.39 -10.75 16.83
C GLN A 651 2.43 -11.37 15.90
#